data_AF-A0A7X8SJK2-F1
#
_entry.id   AF-A0A7X8SJK2-F1
#
_cell.length_a   1.000
_cell.length_b   1.000
_cell.length_c   1.000
_cell.angle_alpha   90.00
_cell.angle_beta   90.00
_cell.angle_gamma   90.00
#
_symmetry.space_group_name_H-M   'P 1'
#
loop_
_entity.id
_entity.type
_entity.pdbx_description
1 polymer ?
#
loop_
_entity_poly.entity_id
_entity_poly.type
_entity_poly.pdbx_seq_one_letter_code
_entity_poly.pdbx_strand_id
1 'polypeptide(L)'
;MKRLTTIFHFTFTLVFSTLFFTSTYVTAEDRIILTVKHLPDYTPENSAIYLVTSYNNWEPSDEKFQLKKNKNDEYFIEIPWRDQPFQYKFTRGSWETVEGNDIGEIKQNRWFDPEGPENIDVVILSWQDMAKKYLNRVKVVVTSVPESTPYDATLYLAGDFNNWNPRDHESKMSLQPDGTYTLTLPLGLHEFDYKVTRGSWESVEGRANGRAIINRHVNIKEEGWRYDIKVKSWEDLSGNTMTPYMFLLLLGAFQGIVLILSMFGIQANNRAANVVLATLIFITSVALISKVGMYYRDFFQQLPKMYLMPELILFLYGPIFYLYINQLIVTESVSSKDYFKGLAPFFIQLTVYSPLLAMPKDDFIDAIVNYDLNWIFKVVGGLGLIFNAYYWWKCRHVLLQQERNSVEVLSEDRNLNYLNGVMTVYAACLCIWVILYVVGGIGEMLSMDTLPLVELLTDTLWLIIACISFVMGYYAMNQPEILRVSEVLSLDKLPIKENTTEEVKPEKKAEGLTPELIEIKDALAEEMKTKYLYTNPRLTLPDLARTLNTNTHDLSKVINEGYNKNFYDYINGYRVEAFVKEVLSDEAQELTYLGHAYNVGFNSKTAFNRAFKKETGKTPTQYFNQKTTYSPVSK
;
A
#
# COMPACT_ATOMS: atom_id res chain seq x y z
N MET A 1 -27.85 33.41 4.10
CA MET A 1 -27.59 34.86 4.05
C MET A 1 -27.70 35.31 2.60
N LYS A 2 -28.61 36.15 2.11
CA LYS A 2 -29.74 36.91 2.67
C LYS A 2 -30.85 36.88 1.61
N ARG A 3 -31.96 36.20 1.90
CA ARG A 3 -33.31 36.63 1.51
C ARG A 3 -33.82 37.48 2.67
N LEU A 4 -34.45 38.61 2.39
CA LEU A 4 -35.43 39.39 3.17
C LEU A 4 -35.30 40.88 2.78
N THR A 5 -36.40 41.64 3.00
CA THR A 5 -36.65 43.07 2.72
C THR A 5 -36.97 43.37 1.25
N THR A 6 -38.17 43.83 0.83
CA THR A 6 -39.28 44.48 1.55
C THR A 6 -40.56 44.43 0.70
N ILE A 7 -41.69 44.07 1.31
CA ILE A 7 -43.05 44.40 0.85
C ILE A 7 -43.53 45.52 1.77
N PHE A 8 -44.03 46.65 1.25
CA PHE A 8 -45.33 47.25 1.63
C PHE A 8 -45.58 48.61 0.93
N HIS A 9 -46.80 48.75 0.37
CA HIS A 9 -47.59 49.96 0.06
C HIS A 9 -47.10 50.90 -1.08
N PHE A 10 -47.93 51.29 -2.06
CA PHE A 10 -49.27 51.89 -1.93
C PHE A 10 -50.08 51.72 -3.24
N THR A 11 -51.40 51.50 -3.12
CA THR A 11 -52.42 51.47 -4.18
C THR A 11 -52.91 52.88 -4.56
N PHE A 12 -53.10 53.20 -5.85
CA PHE A 12 -54.10 54.19 -6.31
C PHE A 12 -54.41 54.09 -7.85
N THR A 13 -55.62 53.59 -8.16
CA THR A 13 -56.65 54.10 -9.11
C THR A 13 -56.23 54.72 -10.46
N LEU A 14 -56.48 54.12 -11.65
CA LEU A 14 -57.70 54.03 -12.50
C LEU A 14 -57.97 55.22 -13.46
N VAL A 15 -57.82 54.94 -14.78
CA VAL A 15 -58.57 55.42 -15.99
C VAL A 15 -58.64 56.92 -16.37
N PHE A 16 -58.33 57.18 -17.65
CA PHE A 16 -58.86 58.14 -18.67
C PHE A 16 -57.66 58.56 -19.58
N SER A 17 -57.70 58.72 -20.90
CA SER A 17 -58.77 58.94 -21.89
C SER A 17 -58.19 58.73 -23.30
N THR A 18 -59.00 58.23 -24.21
CA THR A 18 -58.79 58.16 -25.67
C THR A 18 -59.02 59.51 -26.38
N LEU A 19 -58.60 59.58 -27.66
CA LEU A 19 -58.86 60.55 -28.75
C LEU A 19 -57.71 61.57 -29.00
N PHE A 20 -57.19 61.85 -30.20
CA PHE A 20 -57.66 61.74 -31.59
C PHE A 20 -56.47 61.62 -32.59
N PHE A 21 -56.76 61.05 -33.76
CA PHE A 21 -55.99 60.92 -35.01
C PHE A 21 -55.31 62.19 -35.54
N THR A 22 -54.14 62.04 -36.20
CA THR A 22 -54.02 62.12 -37.67
C THR A 22 -52.70 61.50 -38.15
N SER A 23 -52.82 60.40 -38.87
CA SER A 23 -51.79 59.69 -39.61
C SER A 23 -51.50 60.37 -40.94
N THR A 24 -50.28 60.81 -41.17
CA THR A 24 -49.70 60.85 -42.52
C THR A 24 -49.13 59.46 -42.80
N TYR A 25 -49.88 58.64 -43.54
CA TYR A 25 -49.35 57.39 -44.08
C TYR A 25 -48.33 57.74 -45.17
N VAL A 26 -47.05 57.72 -44.79
CA VAL A 26 -45.98 57.39 -45.74
C VAL A 26 -46.08 55.89 -45.90
N THR A 27 -46.35 55.42 -47.12
CA THR A 27 -46.27 54.01 -47.48
C THR A 27 -44.82 53.57 -47.25
N ALA A 28 -44.55 52.94 -46.10
CA ALA A 28 -43.34 52.15 -45.96
C ALA A 28 -43.50 50.99 -46.95
N GLU A 29 -42.61 50.91 -47.94
CA GLU A 29 -42.47 49.67 -48.70
C GLU A 29 -42.17 48.57 -47.69
N ASP A 30 -42.95 47.50 -47.71
CA ASP A 30 -42.67 46.32 -46.89
C ASP A 30 -41.25 45.83 -47.22
N ARG A 31 -40.44 45.58 -46.19
CA ARG A 31 -39.03 45.18 -46.32
C ARG A 31 -38.77 43.93 -45.50
N ILE A 32 -37.88 43.09 -46.01
CA ILE A 32 -37.35 41.93 -45.30
C ILE A 32 -36.00 42.33 -44.72
N ILE A 33 -35.81 42.08 -43.43
CA ILE A 33 -34.56 42.37 -42.72
C ILE A 33 -33.91 41.05 -42.31
N LEU A 34 -32.74 40.74 -42.88
CA LEU A 34 -31.95 39.58 -42.49
C LEU A 34 -30.83 40.04 -41.56
N THR A 35 -30.77 39.50 -40.34
CA THR A 35 -29.74 39.84 -39.33
C THR A 35 -28.90 38.62 -39.00
N VAL A 36 -27.58 38.71 -39.15
CA VAL A 36 -26.65 37.64 -38.79
C VAL A 36 -26.37 37.70 -37.29
N LYS A 37 -26.93 36.74 -36.55
CA LYS A 37 -26.80 36.62 -35.09
C LYS A 37 -25.56 35.87 -34.65
N HIS A 38 -24.98 35.06 -35.52
CA HIS A 38 -23.76 34.31 -35.23
C HIS A 38 -22.90 34.17 -36.48
N LEU A 39 -21.60 34.40 -36.30
CA LEU A 39 -20.54 34.22 -37.28
C LEU A 39 -19.46 33.31 -36.69
N PRO A 40 -18.80 32.45 -37.48
CA PRO A 40 -17.69 31.65 -36.98
C PRO A 40 -16.53 32.53 -36.51
N ASP A 41 -15.94 32.23 -35.35
CA ASP A 41 -14.87 33.03 -34.73
C ASP A 41 -13.62 33.20 -35.60
N TYR A 42 -13.38 32.27 -36.53
CA TYR A 42 -12.28 32.33 -37.49
C TYR A 42 -12.59 33.17 -38.74
N THR A 43 -13.72 33.89 -38.76
CA THR A 43 -14.02 34.80 -39.87
C THR A 43 -13.06 35.98 -39.85
N PRO A 44 -12.35 36.28 -40.97
CA PRO A 44 -11.43 37.41 -41.00
C PRO A 44 -12.08 38.73 -40.61
N GLU A 45 -11.39 39.54 -39.82
CA GLU A 45 -11.84 40.87 -39.45
C GLU A 45 -12.12 41.71 -40.72
N ASN A 46 -13.23 42.46 -40.70
CA ASN A 46 -13.71 43.28 -41.83
C ASN A 46 -14.09 42.50 -43.11
N SER A 47 -14.42 41.21 -43.00
CA SER A 47 -14.96 40.45 -44.13
C SER A 47 -16.25 41.08 -44.68
N ALA A 48 -16.26 41.40 -45.98
CA ALA A 48 -17.49 41.73 -46.68
C ALA A 48 -18.36 40.47 -46.81
N ILE A 49 -19.59 40.53 -46.32
CA ILE A 49 -20.57 39.43 -46.42
C ILE A 49 -21.67 39.85 -47.38
N TYR A 50 -22.02 38.97 -48.31
CA TYR A 50 -23.01 39.23 -49.34
C TYR A 50 -24.18 38.25 -49.20
N LEU A 51 -25.40 38.76 -49.44
CA LEU A 51 -26.59 37.96 -49.63
C LEU A 51 -26.70 37.56 -51.10
N VAL A 52 -26.70 36.26 -51.37
CA VAL A 52 -26.83 35.70 -52.71
C VAL A 52 -28.19 35.04 -52.82
N THR A 53 -28.96 35.35 -53.87
CA THR A 53 -30.35 34.93 -54.01
C THR A 53 -30.64 34.40 -55.41
N SER A 54 -31.72 33.62 -55.53
CA SER A 54 -32.22 33.19 -56.83
C SER A 54 -32.71 34.35 -57.73
N TYR A 55 -32.95 35.55 -57.18
CA TYR A 55 -33.45 36.69 -57.96
C TYR A 55 -32.39 37.74 -58.30
N ASN A 56 -31.21 37.72 -57.65
CA ASN A 56 -30.03 38.46 -58.09
C ASN A 56 -29.10 37.57 -58.95
N ASN A 57 -29.67 36.58 -59.65
CA ASN A 57 -28.96 35.64 -60.53
C ASN A 57 -27.78 34.91 -59.87
N TRP A 58 -27.84 34.68 -58.55
CA TRP A 58 -26.79 33.96 -57.84
C TRP A 58 -25.40 34.62 -57.90
N GLU A 59 -25.33 35.95 -58.03
CA GLU A 59 -24.08 36.72 -58.06
C GLU A 59 -23.44 36.80 -56.65
N PRO A 60 -22.25 36.19 -56.40
CA PRO A 60 -21.67 36.06 -55.07
C PRO A 60 -21.03 37.35 -54.50
N SER A 61 -20.93 38.41 -55.29
CA SER A 61 -20.28 39.68 -54.93
C SER A 61 -21.07 40.91 -55.37
N ASP A 62 -22.40 40.81 -55.51
CA ASP A 62 -23.25 41.96 -55.84
C ASP A 62 -23.25 43.01 -54.71
N GLU A 63 -22.63 44.16 -54.96
CA GLU A 63 -22.52 45.28 -54.00
C GLU A 63 -23.87 45.76 -53.48
N LYS A 64 -24.96 45.61 -54.26
CA LYS A 64 -26.31 45.99 -53.81
C LYS A 64 -26.81 45.07 -52.69
N PHE A 65 -26.22 43.89 -52.56
CA PHE A 65 -26.57 42.85 -51.60
C PHE A 65 -25.51 42.65 -50.52
N GLN A 66 -24.57 43.57 -50.38
CA GLN A 66 -23.61 43.55 -49.29
C GLN A 66 -24.29 43.89 -47.96
N LEU A 67 -24.08 43.05 -46.95
CA LEU A 67 -24.57 43.30 -45.59
C LEU A 67 -23.81 44.47 -44.96
N LYS A 68 -24.55 45.27 -44.19
CA LYS A 68 -24.04 46.41 -43.42
C LYS A 68 -23.94 46.04 -41.95
N LYS A 69 -23.06 46.68 -41.18
CA LYS A 69 -22.99 46.52 -39.73
C LYS A 69 -23.90 47.51 -39.02
N ASN A 70 -24.65 47.06 -38.01
CA ASN A 70 -25.44 47.93 -37.15
C ASN A 70 -24.60 48.52 -36.00
N LYS A 71 -25.23 49.28 -35.08
CA LYS A 71 -24.55 49.88 -33.92
C LYS A 71 -23.98 48.87 -32.92
N ASN A 72 -24.43 47.61 -32.99
CA ASN A 72 -23.99 46.50 -32.14
C ASN A 72 -22.96 45.60 -32.84
N ASP A 73 -22.41 46.05 -33.98
CA ASP A 73 -21.48 45.30 -34.84
C ASP A 73 -22.05 44.01 -35.49
N GLU A 74 -23.38 43.85 -35.49
CA GLU A 74 -24.05 42.74 -36.18
C GLU A 74 -24.24 43.05 -37.67
N TYR A 75 -24.03 42.07 -38.55
CA TYR A 75 -24.29 42.22 -39.99
C TYR A 75 -25.79 42.11 -40.27
N PHE A 76 -26.33 43.00 -41.08
CA PHE A 76 -27.72 42.98 -41.53
C PHE A 76 -27.88 43.49 -42.97
N ILE A 77 -28.99 43.12 -43.62
CA ILE A 77 -29.40 43.67 -44.91
C ILE A 77 -30.93 43.85 -44.96
N GLU A 78 -31.36 44.95 -45.58
CA GLU A 78 -32.76 45.22 -45.90
C GLU A 78 -32.97 45.03 -47.41
N ILE A 79 -33.94 44.18 -47.78
CA ILE A 79 -34.36 43.99 -49.18
C ILE A 79 -35.86 44.25 -49.32
N PRO A 80 -36.34 44.66 -50.52
CA PRO A 80 -37.77 44.82 -50.75
C PRO A 80 -38.54 43.52 -50.55
N TRP A 81 -39.75 43.61 -49.99
CA TRP A 81 -40.66 42.46 -49.84
C TRP A 81 -40.98 41.79 -51.17
N ARG A 82 -41.24 40.48 -51.12
CA ARG A 82 -41.53 39.65 -52.30
C ARG A 82 -42.69 38.70 -52.00
N ASP A 83 -43.69 38.74 -52.88
CA ASP A 83 -44.86 37.85 -52.82
C ASP A 83 -44.58 36.42 -53.34
N GLN A 84 -43.35 36.14 -53.77
CA GLN A 84 -42.94 34.84 -54.31
C GLN A 84 -41.77 34.29 -53.49
N PRO A 85 -41.77 32.99 -53.16
CA PRO A 85 -40.67 32.38 -52.42
C PRO A 85 -39.39 32.41 -53.25
N PHE A 86 -38.26 32.63 -52.58
CA PHE A 86 -36.95 32.63 -53.24
C PHE A 86 -35.90 31.93 -52.38
N GLN A 87 -34.88 31.42 -53.04
CA GLN A 87 -33.75 30.79 -52.37
C GLN A 87 -32.63 31.79 -52.11
N TYR A 88 -31.88 31.62 -51.03
CA TYR A 88 -30.75 32.46 -50.70
C TYR A 88 -29.63 31.76 -49.92
N LYS A 89 -28.44 32.37 -49.92
CA LYS A 89 -27.20 31.95 -49.25
C LYS A 89 -26.34 33.16 -48.88
N PHE A 90 -25.32 32.94 -48.07
CA PHE A 90 -24.31 33.95 -47.75
C PHE A 90 -22.93 33.55 -48.27
N THR A 91 -22.17 34.53 -48.77
CA THR A 91 -20.80 34.39 -49.26
C THR A 91 -19.91 35.51 -48.73
N ARG A 92 -18.58 35.32 -48.82
CA ARG A 92 -17.60 36.40 -48.64
C ARG A 92 -17.03 36.87 -49.99
N GLY A 93 -17.89 37.04 -50.99
CA GLY A 93 -17.53 37.56 -52.32
C GLY A 93 -17.19 36.52 -53.40
N SER A 94 -17.19 35.22 -53.07
CA SER A 94 -16.96 34.12 -54.03
C SER A 94 -17.75 32.87 -53.62
N TRP A 95 -18.02 31.98 -54.58
CA TRP A 95 -18.57 30.66 -54.30
C TRP A 95 -17.63 29.76 -53.51
N GLU A 96 -16.32 30.00 -53.58
CA GLU A 96 -15.35 29.28 -52.75
C GLU A 96 -15.48 29.65 -51.26
N THR A 97 -15.97 30.86 -50.97
CA THR A 97 -16.13 31.41 -49.62
C THR A 97 -17.59 31.41 -49.14
N VAL A 98 -18.41 30.51 -49.70
CA VAL A 98 -19.82 30.35 -49.34
C VAL A 98 -19.98 29.75 -47.94
N GLU A 99 -21.11 30.04 -47.29
CA GLU A 99 -21.49 29.39 -46.04
C GLU A 99 -21.56 27.86 -46.21
N GLY A 100 -20.96 27.15 -45.25
CA GLY A 100 -21.01 25.70 -45.16
C GLY A 100 -22.04 25.20 -44.14
N ASN A 101 -22.28 23.89 -44.14
CA ASN A 101 -22.96 23.22 -43.04
C ASN A 101 -22.03 23.11 -41.81
N ASP A 102 -22.48 22.41 -40.78
CA ASP A 102 -21.74 22.16 -39.55
C ASP A 102 -20.37 21.50 -39.77
N ILE A 103 -20.19 20.72 -40.85
CA ILE A 103 -18.93 20.03 -41.19
C ILE A 103 -18.10 20.73 -42.28
N GLY A 104 -18.53 21.92 -42.77
CA GLY A 104 -17.81 22.67 -43.79
C GLY A 104 -18.08 22.29 -45.24
N GLU A 105 -19.06 21.42 -45.48
CA GLU A 105 -19.52 21.08 -46.82
C GLU A 105 -20.57 22.08 -47.32
N ILE A 106 -20.92 22.02 -48.61
CA ILE A 106 -21.90 22.93 -49.22
C ILE A 106 -23.24 22.79 -48.48
N LYS A 107 -23.65 23.87 -47.80
CA LYS A 107 -24.97 23.96 -47.17
C LYS A 107 -26.05 23.95 -48.25
N GLN A 108 -27.22 23.36 -47.99
CA GLN A 108 -28.38 23.55 -48.86
C GLN A 108 -28.85 25.02 -48.86
N ASN A 109 -29.49 25.45 -49.94
CA ASN A 109 -30.02 26.82 -50.06
C ASN A 109 -31.10 27.06 -49.00
N ARG A 110 -31.07 28.25 -48.37
CA ARG A 110 -32.14 28.72 -47.49
C ARG A 110 -33.32 29.15 -48.34
N TRP A 111 -34.52 29.13 -47.77
CA TRP A 111 -35.75 29.54 -48.44
C TRP A 111 -36.39 30.70 -47.68
N PHE A 112 -36.75 31.74 -48.41
CA PHE A 112 -37.64 32.78 -47.92
C PHE A 112 -39.08 32.38 -48.22
N ASP A 113 -39.93 32.44 -47.20
CA ASP A 113 -41.38 32.21 -47.29
C ASP A 113 -42.11 33.57 -47.20
N PRO A 114 -42.89 33.96 -48.23
CA PRO A 114 -43.70 35.18 -48.20
C PRO A 114 -44.74 35.23 -47.08
N GLU A 115 -45.12 34.11 -46.45
CA GLU A 115 -46.00 34.10 -45.28
C GLU A 115 -45.22 34.19 -43.95
N GLY A 116 -43.88 34.26 -44.02
CA GLY A 116 -42.96 34.29 -42.90
C GLY A 116 -42.77 35.67 -42.24
N PRO A 117 -41.95 35.74 -41.17
CA PRO A 117 -41.68 37.00 -40.47
C PRO A 117 -40.84 37.97 -41.30
N GLU A 118 -41.09 39.27 -41.15
CA GLU A 118 -40.31 40.36 -41.78
C GLU A 118 -38.84 40.39 -41.32
N ASN A 119 -38.58 39.97 -40.07
CA ASN A 119 -37.24 39.90 -39.48
C ASN A 119 -36.76 38.45 -39.42
N ILE A 120 -35.63 38.16 -40.07
CA ILE A 120 -35.05 36.81 -40.16
C ILE A 120 -33.68 36.80 -39.51
N ASP A 121 -33.57 36.05 -38.41
CA ASP A 121 -32.29 35.80 -37.76
C ASP A 121 -31.52 34.69 -38.47
N VAL A 122 -30.25 34.97 -38.77
CA VAL A 122 -29.35 34.11 -39.55
C VAL A 122 -28.17 33.67 -38.69
N VAL A 123 -27.93 32.37 -38.67
CA VAL A 123 -26.74 31.75 -38.07
C VAL A 123 -25.88 31.19 -39.19
N ILE A 124 -24.65 31.70 -39.34
CA ILE A 124 -23.63 31.16 -40.24
C ILE A 124 -22.75 30.22 -39.41
N LEU A 125 -22.71 28.94 -39.79
CA LEU A 125 -22.02 27.88 -39.02
C LEU A 125 -20.54 27.73 -39.42
N SER A 126 -20.24 27.87 -40.71
CA SER A 126 -18.88 27.74 -41.23
C SER A 126 -18.70 28.43 -42.58
N TRP A 127 -17.44 28.61 -42.99
CA TRP A 127 -17.07 29.00 -44.35
C TRP A 127 -16.43 27.82 -45.06
N GLN A 128 -16.89 27.49 -46.27
CA GLN A 128 -16.46 26.28 -46.98
C GLN A 128 -14.94 26.19 -47.19
N ASP A 129 -14.29 27.30 -47.55
CA ASP A 129 -12.85 27.40 -47.76
C ASP A 129 -12.02 27.28 -46.47
N MET A 130 -12.60 27.65 -45.33
CA MET A 130 -11.88 27.70 -44.04
C MET A 130 -12.18 26.51 -43.15
N ALA A 131 -13.35 25.88 -43.30
CA ALA A 131 -13.84 24.83 -42.42
C ALA A 131 -12.84 23.69 -42.24
N LYS A 132 -12.23 23.18 -43.32
CA LYS A 132 -11.23 22.08 -43.23
C LYS A 132 -9.99 22.42 -42.40
N LYS A 133 -9.66 23.71 -42.24
CA LYS A 133 -8.50 24.18 -41.49
C LYS A 133 -8.83 24.44 -40.01
N TYR A 134 -10.09 24.76 -39.71
CA TYR A 134 -10.52 25.23 -38.37
C TYR A 134 -11.53 24.29 -37.68
N LEU A 135 -12.09 23.29 -38.39
CA LEU A 135 -13.07 22.31 -37.89
C LEU A 135 -12.46 20.89 -37.82
N ASN A 136 -11.31 20.73 -37.17
CA ASN A 136 -10.73 19.40 -36.98
C ASN A 136 -11.60 18.59 -35.99
N ARG A 137 -12.29 17.55 -36.47
CA ARG A 137 -12.98 16.58 -35.61
C ARG A 137 -11.95 15.68 -34.93
N VAL A 138 -12.22 15.31 -33.68
CA VAL A 138 -11.40 14.31 -32.98
C VAL A 138 -11.79 12.91 -33.42
N LYS A 139 -10.81 12.11 -33.83
CA LYS A 139 -10.99 10.69 -34.14
C LYS A 139 -10.35 9.84 -33.05
N VAL A 140 -11.17 9.03 -32.38
CA VAL A 140 -10.70 8.02 -31.44
C VAL A 140 -10.69 6.66 -32.14
N VAL A 141 -9.56 5.96 -32.07
CA VAL A 141 -9.33 4.65 -32.69
C VAL A 141 -8.93 3.65 -31.61
N VAL A 142 -9.77 2.66 -31.33
CA VAL A 142 -9.37 1.52 -30.51
C VAL A 142 -8.65 0.52 -31.41
N THR A 143 -7.33 0.50 -31.27
CA THR A 143 -6.41 -0.31 -32.10
C THR A 143 -6.35 -1.78 -31.67
N SER A 144 -6.66 -2.07 -30.40
CA SER A 144 -6.72 -3.44 -29.88
C SER A 144 -7.67 -3.54 -28.70
N VAL A 145 -8.38 -4.67 -28.61
CA VAL A 145 -9.21 -5.11 -27.49
C VAL A 145 -8.67 -6.44 -26.94
N PRO A 146 -8.92 -6.81 -25.67
CA PRO A 146 -8.42 -8.06 -25.10
C PRO A 146 -9.07 -9.29 -25.77
N GLU A 147 -8.40 -10.44 -25.76
CA GLU A 147 -8.92 -11.70 -26.34
C GLU A 147 -10.24 -12.16 -25.69
N SER A 148 -10.51 -11.77 -24.45
CA SER A 148 -11.77 -12.05 -23.76
C SER A 148 -12.97 -11.26 -24.28
N THR A 149 -12.77 -10.31 -25.21
CA THR A 149 -13.86 -9.50 -25.77
C THR A 149 -14.82 -10.40 -26.56
N PRO A 150 -16.14 -10.40 -26.25
CA PRO A 150 -17.12 -11.11 -27.05
C PRO A 150 -17.09 -10.69 -28.52
N TYR A 151 -17.26 -11.64 -29.43
CA TYR A 151 -17.15 -11.39 -30.88
C TYR A 151 -18.21 -10.41 -31.41
N ASP A 152 -19.35 -10.29 -30.72
CA ASP A 152 -20.47 -9.40 -31.01
C ASP A 152 -20.46 -8.12 -30.17
N ALA A 153 -19.39 -7.87 -29.42
CA ALA A 153 -19.27 -6.69 -28.56
C ALA A 153 -19.38 -5.41 -29.38
N THR A 154 -20.29 -4.53 -28.95
CA THR A 154 -20.34 -3.15 -29.44
C THR A 154 -19.62 -2.24 -28.47
N LEU A 155 -18.75 -1.36 -28.98
CA LEU A 155 -18.04 -0.38 -28.17
C LEU A 155 -18.70 0.99 -28.24
N TYR A 156 -18.64 1.71 -27.12
CA TYR A 156 -19.14 3.05 -26.95
C TYR A 156 -18.08 3.92 -26.26
N LEU A 157 -18.09 5.23 -26.52
CA LEU A 157 -17.41 6.19 -25.65
C LEU A 157 -18.42 6.83 -24.70
N ALA A 158 -18.10 6.88 -23.41
CA ALA A 158 -18.81 7.67 -22.40
C ALA A 158 -17.90 8.80 -21.94
N GLY A 159 -18.35 10.05 -21.96
CA GLY A 159 -17.52 11.19 -21.60
C GLY A 159 -18.32 12.49 -21.45
N ASP A 160 -17.61 13.60 -21.28
CA ASP A 160 -18.24 14.90 -21.03
C ASP A 160 -19.21 15.32 -22.15
N PHE A 161 -18.88 14.95 -23.39
CA PHE A 161 -19.68 15.27 -24.57
C PHE A 161 -21.01 14.50 -24.67
N ASN A 162 -21.24 13.49 -23.84
CA ASN A 162 -22.50 12.72 -23.83
C ASN A 162 -23.07 12.50 -22.43
N ASN A 163 -22.71 13.37 -21.47
CA ASN A 163 -23.11 13.27 -20.06
C ASN A 163 -22.79 11.89 -19.45
N TRP A 164 -21.65 11.30 -19.81
CA TRP A 164 -21.19 10.03 -19.26
C TRP A 164 -22.18 8.87 -19.44
N ASN A 165 -22.97 8.89 -20.53
CA ASN A 165 -23.90 7.80 -20.85
C ASN A 165 -23.13 6.61 -21.49
N PRO A 166 -23.03 5.44 -20.83
CA PRO A 166 -22.25 4.30 -21.32
C PRO A 166 -22.86 3.62 -22.55
N ARG A 167 -24.10 3.96 -22.93
CA ARG A 167 -24.81 3.32 -24.05
C ARG A 167 -25.41 4.34 -25.02
N ASP A 168 -24.80 5.51 -25.11
CA ASP A 168 -25.24 6.55 -26.03
C ASP A 168 -25.11 6.09 -27.49
N HIS A 169 -26.19 6.22 -28.27
CA HIS A 169 -26.22 5.77 -29.66
C HIS A 169 -25.33 6.61 -30.57
N GLU A 170 -25.17 7.90 -30.30
CA GLU A 170 -24.33 8.80 -31.10
C GLU A 170 -22.83 8.58 -30.84
N SER A 171 -22.50 8.02 -29.67
CA SER A 171 -21.14 7.67 -29.26
C SER A 171 -20.78 6.20 -29.51
N LYS A 172 -21.57 5.49 -30.32
CA LYS A 172 -21.29 4.10 -30.73
C LYS A 172 -20.13 4.06 -31.74
N MET A 173 -19.12 3.24 -31.45
CA MET A 173 -17.97 3.07 -32.35
C MET A 173 -18.30 2.12 -33.51
N SER A 174 -17.73 2.40 -34.68
CA SER A 174 -17.83 1.55 -35.87
C SER A 174 -16.63 0.63 -35.99
N LEU A 175 -16.88 -0.69 -35.96
CA LEU A 175 -15.89 -1.71 -36.28
C LEU A 175 -15.49 -1.59 -37.76
N GLN A 176 -14.19 -1.58 -38.01
CA GLN A 176 -13.58 -1.49 -39.33
C GLN A 176 -13.14 -2.87 -39.84
N PRO A 177 -12.94 -3.06 -41.16
CA PRO A 177 -12.50 -4.34 -41.72
C PRO A 177 -11.14 -4.84 -41.22
N ASP A 178 -10.29 -3.95 -40.72
CA ASP A 178 -8.98 -4.27 -40.15
C ASP A 178 -9.06 -4.71 -38.66
N GLY A 179 -10.27 -4.77 -38.09
CA GLY A 179 -10.51 -5.16 -36.71
C GLY A 179 -10.45 -4.00 -35.70
N THR A 180 -10.19 -2.77 -36.14
CA THR A 180 -10.18 -1.59 -35.26
C THR A 180 -11.57 -1.00 -35.05
N TYR A 181 -11.81 -0.34 -33.92
CA TYR A 181 -13.05 0.41 -33.69
C TYR A 181 -12.78 1.91 -33.81
N THR A 182 -13.63 2.64 -34.52
CA THR A 182 -13.44 4.08 -34.74
C THR A 182 -14.68 4.89 -34.39
N LEU A 183 -14.48 6.07 -33.81
CA LEU A 183 -15.52 7.07 -33.62
C LEU A 183 -14.95 8.46 -33.93
N THR A 184 -15.72 9.25 -34.67
CA THR A 184 -15.41 10.66 -34.95
C THR A 184 -16.36 11.52 -34.14
N LEU A 185 -15.82 12.29 -33.20
CA LEU A 185 -16.59 13.07 -32.25
C LEU A 185 -17.18 14.35 -32.87
N PRO A 186 -18.18 14.96 -32.20
CA PRO A 186 -18.74 16.25 -32.58
C PRO A 186 -17.68 17.38 -32.62
N LEU A 187 -17.99 18.44 -33.36
CA LEU A 187 -17.16 19.64 -33.46
C LEU A 187 -17.26 20.50 -32.19
N GLY A 188 -16.24 21.33 -31.95
CA GLY A 188 -16.21 22.26 -30.81
C GLY A 188 -15.68 21.65 -29.51
N LEU A 189 -15.28 20.38 -29.52
CA LEU A 189 -14.51 19.82 -28.42
C LEU A 189 -13.09 20.39 -28.45
N HIS A 190 -12.59 20.81 -27.29
CA HIS A 190 -11.23 21.34 -27.10
C HIS A 190 -10.46 20.49 -26.10
N GLU A 191 -11.13 20.13 -25.02
CA GLU A 191 -10.64 19.32 -23.91
C GLU A 191 -11.82 18.52 -23.36
N PHE A 192 -11.64 17.24 -23.09
CA PHE A 192 -12.70 16.39 -22.51
C PHE A 192 -12.13 15.09 -21.93
N ASP A 193 -12.87 14.55 -20.97
CA ASP A 193 -12.63 13.24 -20.39
C ASP A 193 -13.58 12.19 -20.98
N TYR A 194 -13.09 10.95 -21.10
CA TYR A 194 -13.90 9.83 -21.58
C TYR A 194 -13.40 8.45 -21.11
N LYS A 195 -14.24 7.43 -21.30
CA LYS A 195 -13.94 6.00 -21.13
C LYS A 195 -14.59 5.16 -22.23
N VAL A 196 -13.97 4.04 -22.56
CA VAL A 196 -14.53 3.02 -23.46
C VAL A 196 -15.38 2.04 -22.68
N THR A 197 -16.59 1.74 -23.16
CA THR A 197 -17.48 0.74 -22.54
C THR A 197 -18.07 -0.22 -23.58
N ARG A 198 -18.64 -1.34 -23.11
CA ARG A 198 -19.47 -2.23 -23.95
C ARG A 198 -20.98 -2.04 -23.73
N GLY A 199 -21.40 -0.84 -23.31
CA GLY A 199 -22.81 -0.48 -23.16
C GLY A 199 -23.32 -0.46 -21.71
N SER A 200 -22.44 -0.66 -20.73
CA SER A 200 -22.73 -0.48 -19.30
C SER A 200 -21.46 -0.10 -18.53
N TRP A 201 -21.63 0.49 -17.36
CA TRP A 201 -20.52 0.73 -16.44
C TRP A 201 -19.91 -0.57 -15.90
N GLU A 202 -20.66 -1.66 -15.89
CA GLU A 202 -20.12 -2.98 -15.56
C GLU A 202 -19.07 -3.42 -16.59
N SER A 203 -19.27 -3.08 -17.86
CA SER A 203 -18.41 -3.49 -18.97
C SER A 203 -17.44 -2.41 -19.46
N VAL A 204 -17.06 -1.49 -18.56
CA VAL A 204 -16.08 -0.44 -18.82
C VAL A 204 -14.66 -1.02 -18.94
N GLU A 205 -13.81 -0.34 -19.70
CA GLU A 205 -12.40 -0.68 -19.79
C GLU A 205 -11.67 -0.62 -18.43
N GLY A 206 -10.73 -1.53 -18.24
CA GLY A 206 -9.89 -1.63 -17.05
C GLY A 206 -8.40 -1.77 -17.37
N ARG A 207 -7.59 -1.78 -16.30
CA ARG A 207 -6.15 -2.05 -16.34
C ARG A 207 -5.88 -3.49 -16.76
N ALA A 208 -4.62 -3.83 -17.05
CA ALA A 208 -4.23 -5.20 -17.37
C ALA A 208 -4.62 -6.21 -16.27
N ASN A 209 -4.67 -5.79 -15.01
CA ASN A 209 -5.08 -6.59 -13.85
C ASN A 209 -6.58 -6.50 -13.52
N GLY A 210 -7.37 -5.88 -14.39
CA GLY A 210 -8.82 -5.74 -14.25
C GLY A 210 -9.34 -4.66 -13.31
N ARG A 211 -8.44 -3.87 -12.72
CA ARG A 211 -8.82 -2.70 -11.92
C ARG A 211 -9.34 -1.54 -12.77
N ALA A 212 -10.11 -0.67 -12.14
CA ALA A 212 -10.50 0.60 -12.74
C ALA A 212 -9.29 1.43 -13.19
N ILE A 213 -9.44 2.03 -14.37
CA ILE A 213 -8.56 3.10 -14.84
C ILE A 213 -9.17 4.46 -14.54
N ILE A 214 -8.34 5.50 -14.51
CA ILE A 214 -8.83 6.88 -14.55
C ILE A 214 -9.55 7.15 -15.87
N ASN A 215 -10.32 8.24 -15.91
CA ASN A 215 -10.81 8.79 -17.16
C ASN A 215 -9.62 9.07 -18.10
N ARG A 216 -9.79 8.74 -19.37
CA ARG A 216 -8.85 9.15 -20.41
C ARG A 216 -9.11 10.63 -20.66
N HIS A 217 -8.04 11.41 -20.64
CA HIS A 217 -8.09 12.84 -20.89
C HIS A 217 -7.61 13.11 -22.32
N VAL A 218 -8.25 14.06 -23.00
CA VAL A 218 -7.88 14.51 -24.34
C VAL A 218 -7.71 16.02 -24.34
N ASN A 219 -6.52 16.48 -24.77
CA ASN A 219 -6.27 17.88 -25.08
C ASN A 219 -5.83 18.03 -26.55
N ILE A 220 -6.74 18.52 -27.37
CA ILE A 220 -6.60 18.54 -28.85
C ILE A 220 -5.51 19.53 -29.28
N LYS A 221 -5.30 20.60 -28.50
CA LYS A 221 -4.29 21.63 -28.83
C LYS A 221 -2.87 21.09 -28.71
N GLU A 222 -2.65 20.16 -27.79
CA GLU A 222 -1.33 19.60 -27.50
C GLU A 222 -1.07 18.30 -28.27
N GLU A 223 -2.07 17.43 -28.37
CA GLU A 223 -1.90 16.04 -28.83
C GLU A 223 -2.46 15.78 -30.24
N GLY A 224 -3.16 16.76 -30.83
CA GLY A 224 -3.70 16.68 -32.19
C GLY A 224 -5.10 16.07 -32.28
N TRP A 225 -5.50 15.66 -33.48
CA TRP A 225 -6.89 15.29 -33.79
C TRP A 225 -7.16 13.78 -33.77
N ARG A 226 -6.14 12.92 -33.64
CA ARG A 226 -6.27 11.46 -33.70
C ARG A 226 -5.67 10.78 -32.47
N TYR A 227 -6.47 9.95 -31.81
CA TYR A 227 -6.11 9.24 -30.59
C TYR A 227 -6.22 7.73 -30.79
N ASP A 228 -5.06 7.08 -30.91
CA ASP A 228 -4.96 5.63 -31.03
C ASP A 228 -4.80 5.02 -29.62
N ILE A 229 -5.82 4.29 -29.17
CA ILE A 229 -5.88 3.71 -27.83
C ILE A 229 -5.95 2.18 -27.87
N LYS A 230 -5.59 1.57 -26.74
CA LYS A 230 -5.69 0.13 -26.51
C LYS A 230 -6.54 -0.10 -25.27
N VAL A 231 -7.54 -0.98 -25.37
CA VAL A 231 -8.28 -1.50 -24.23
C VAL A 231 -7.54 -2.74 -23.75
N LYS A 232 -7.07 -2.75 -22.49
CA LYS A 232 -6.26 -3.85 -21.94
C LYS A 232 -7.11 -4.95 -21.32
N SER A 233 -8.24 -4.60 -20.72
CA SER A 233 -9.19 -5.54 -20.12
C SER A 233 -10.58 -4.90 -20.01
N TRP A 234 -11.60 -5.70 -19.66
CA TRP A 234 -12.95 -5.24 -19.34
C TRP A 234 -13.26 -5.57 -17.89
N GLU A 235 -13.66 -4.61 -17.07
CA GLU A 235 -13.81 -4.81 -15.62
C GLU A 235 -14.72 -5.99 -15.24
N ASP A 236 -15.77 -6.27 -16.00
CA ASP A 236 -16.66 -7.43 -15.81
C ASP A 236 -16.02 -8.77 -16.20
N LEU A 237 -15.03 -8.77 -17.09
CA LEU A 237 -14.35 -9.98 -17.56
C LEU A 237 -12.98 -10.20 -16.90
N SER A 238 -12.41 -9.19 -16.24
CA SER A 238 -11.03 -9.22 -15.74
C SER A 238 -10.89 -9.23 -14.22
N GLY A 239 -11.98 -9.35 -13.46
CA GLY A 239 -11.98 -9.39 -11.99
C GLY A 239 -12.29 -10.76 -11.34
N ASN A 240 -12.69 -11.77 -12.11
CA ASN A 240 -13.17 -13.07 -11.55
C ASN A 240 -12.10 -14.16 -11.47
N THR A 241 -10.88 -13.91 -11.94
CA THR A 241 -9.81 -14.93 -11.98
C THR A 241 -8.82 -14.73 -10.84
N MET A 242 -8.72 -15.74 -9.97
CA MET A 242 -7.69 -15.78 -8.92
C MET A 242 -6.30 -15.81 -9.57
N THR A 243 -5.55 -14.72 -9.45
CA THR A 243 -4.16 -14.68 -9.94
C THR A 243 -3.22 -15.43 -8.99
N PRO A 244 -2.08 -15.97 -9.47
CA PRO A 244 -1.08 -16.59 -8.59
C PRO A 244 -0.61 -15.65 -7.46
N TYR A 245 -0.50 -14.35 -7.76
CA TYR A 245 -0.16 -13.33 -6.78
C TYR A 245 -1.20 -13.22 -5.65
N MET A 246 -2.50 -13.08 -6.00
CA MET A 246 -3.58 -13.02 -5.00
C MET A 246 -3.64 -14.31 -4.17
N PHE A 247 -3.47 -15.47 -4.81
CA PHE A 247 -3.41 -16.75 -4.14
C PHE A 247 -2.28 -16.81 -3.10
N LEU A 248 -1.07 -16.33 -3.44
CA LEU A 248 0.06 -16.29 -2.52
C LEU A 248 -0.19 -15.36 -1.32
N LEU A 249 -0.83 -14.21 -1.53
CA LEU A 249 -1.21 -13.32 -0.42
C LEU A 249 -2.24 -13.97 0.52
N LEU A 250 -3.28 -14.61 -0.04
CA LEU A 250 -4.28 -15.34 0.74
C LEU A 250 -3.69 -16.54 1.46
N LEU A 251 -2.76 -17.26 0.81
CA LEU A 251 -2.03 -18.35 1.43
C LEU A 251 -1.21 -17.86 2.63
N GLY A 252 -0.51 -16.71 2.48
CA GLY A 252 0.21 -16.07 3.58
C GLY A 252 -0.69 -15.67 4.74
N ALA A 253 -1.87 -15.09 4.45
CA ALA A 253 -2.84 -14.75 5.48
C ALA A 253 -3.42 -16.00 6.18
N PHE A 254 -3.75 -17.04 5.42
CA PHE A 254 -4.25 -18.31 5.96
C PHE A 254 -3.20 -19.00 6.83
N GLN A 255 -1.95 -19.07 6.37
CA GLN A 255 -0.83 -19.59 7.16
C GLN A 255 -0.63 -18.78 8.45
N GLY A 256 -0.76 -17.46 8.38
CA GLY A 256 -0.70 -16.59 9.57
C GLY A 256 -1.74 -16.99 10.63
N ILE A 257 -2.98 -17.26 10.23
CA ILE A 257 -4.04 -17.71 11.13
C ILE A 257 -3.71 -19.08 11.75
N VAL A 258 -3.22 -20.03 10.95
CA VAL A 258 -2.80 -21.37 11.44
C VAL A 258 -1.64 -21.26 12.44
N LEU A 259 -0.68 -20.38 12.18
CA LEU A 259 0.46 -20.12 13.07
C LEU A 259 0.00 -19.55 14.41
N ILE A 260 -0.93 -18.59 14.41
CA ILE A 260 -1.51 -18.04 15.64
C ILE A 260 -2.13 -19.15 16.49
N LEU A 261 -2.97 -20.02 15.90
CA LEU A 261 -3.59 -21.14 16.61
C LEU A 261 -2.54 -22.11 17.17
N SER A 262 -1.51 -22.41 16.39
CA SER A 262 -0.42 -23.31 16.78
C SER A 262 0.43 -22.76 17.92
N MET A 263 0.69 -21.45 17.94
CA MET A 263 1.46 -20.78 18.99
C MET A 263 0.80 -20.87 20.37
N PHE A 264 -0.54 -20.85 20.43
CA PHE A 264 -1.27 -21.03 21.70
C PHE A 264 -1.39 -22.50 22.14
N GLY A 265 -1.26 -23.46 21.20
CA GLY A 265 -1.39 -24.90 21.50
C GLY A 265 -0.10 -25.59 21.94
N ILE A 266 1.08 -25.08 21.57
CA ILE A 266 2.34 -25.84 21.63
C ILE A 266 3.33 -25.34 22.70
N GLN A 267 3.25 -24.09 23.18
CA GLN A 267 4.37 -23.50 23.93
C GLN A 267 3.98 -22.93 25.30
N ALA A 268 4.56 -23.51 26.36
CA ALA A 268 4.55 -22.99 27.72
C ALA A 268 5.60 -21.88 27.98
N ASN A 269 6.50 -21.59 27.02
CA ASN A 269 7.61 -20.66 27.21
C ASN A 269 7.42 -19.33 26.45
N ASN A 270 7.77 -18.23 27.14
CA ASN A 270 7.67 -16.82 26.69
C ASN A 270 6.34 -16.44 26.01
N ARG A 271 5.24 -16.69 26.72
CA ARG A 271 3.87 -16.37 26.30
C ARG A 271 3.68 -14.89 25.91
N ALA A 272 4.44 -13.97 26.52
CA ALA A 272 4.37 -12.55 26.22
C ALA A 272 4.84 -12.26 24.78
N ALA A 273 6.07 -12.68 24.42
CA ALA A 273 6.62 -12.48 23.08
C ALA A 273 5.76 -13.14 22.00
N ASN A 274 5.25 -14.34 22.28
CA ASN A 274 4.36 -15.07 21.39
C ASN A 274 3.03 -14.35 21.17
N VAL A 275 2.45 -13.72 22.20
CA VAL A 275 1.23 -12.91 22.05
C VAL A 275 1.49 -11.67 21.18
N VAL A 276 2.63 -11.01 21.34
CA VAL A 276 2.98 -9.84 20.51
C VAL A 276 3.21 -10.24 19.06
N LEU A 277 3.93 -11.33 18.82
CA LEU A 277 4.12 -11.85 17.46
C LEU A 277 2.79 -12.31 16.83
N ALA A 278 1.93 -13.00 17.58
CA ALA A 278 0.60 -13.38 17.11
C ALA A 278 -0.25 -12.15 16.76
N THR A 279 -0.15 -11.06 17.53
CA THR A 279 -0.83 -9.79 17.24
C THR A 279 -0.32 -9.18 15.94
N LEU A 280 1.01 -9.19 15.73
CA LEU A 280 1.61 -8.71 14.48
C LEU A 280 1.13 -9.52 13.27
N ILE A 281 1.17 -10.85 13.38
CA ILE A 281 0.71 -11.77 12.32
C ILE A 281 -0.79 -11.61 12.03
N PHE A 282 -1.60 -11.36 13.06
CA PHE A 282 -3.03 -11.13 12.89
C PHE A 282 -3.28 -9.85 12.08
N ILE A 283 -2.63 -8.75 12.45
CA ILE A 283 -2.76 -7.46 11.76
C ILE A 283 -2.29 -7.58 10.30
N THR A 284 -1.15 -8.24 10.05
CA THR A 284 -0.66 -8.46 8.67
C THR A 284 -1.62 -9.34 7.87
N SER A 285 -2.20 -10.37 8.47
CA SER A 285 -3.17 -11.26 7.81
C SER A 285 -4.45 -10.52 7.42
N VAL A 286 -4.98 -9.68 8.31
CA VAL A 286 -6.16 -8.83 8.00
C VAL A 286 -5.83 -7.85 6.88
N ALA A 287 -4.64 -7.24 6.89
CA ALA A 287 -4.20 -6.34 5.82
C ALA A 287 -4.08 -7.06 4.47
N LEU A 288 -3.52 -8.27 4.45
CA LEU A 288 -3.40 -9.10 3.23
C LEU A 288 -4.77 -9.50 2.67
N ILE A 289 -5.71 -9.95 3.51
CA ILE A 289 -7.08 -10.28 3.10
C ILE A 289 -7.77 -9.05 2.52
N SER A 290 -7.67 -7.91 3.20
CA SER A 290 -8.25 -6.65 2.75
C SER A 290 -7.65 -6.22 1.39
N LYS A 291 -6.33 -6.34 1.25
CA LYS A 291 -5.61 -6.04 0.01
C LYS A 291 -6.09 -6.90 -1.15
N VAL A 292 -6.30 -8.20 -0.93
CA VAL A 292 -6.85 -9.12 -1.96
C VAL A 292 -8.32 -8.78 -2.27
N GLY A 293 -9.13 -8.50 -1.26
CA GLY A 293 -10.53 -8.11 -1.44
C GLY A 293 -10.69 -6.89 -2.36
N MET A 294 -9.76 -5.93 -2.29
CA MET A 294 -9.75 -4.75 -3.17
C MET A 294 -9.48 -5.05 -4.65
N TYR A 295 -9.00 -6.25 -5.01
CA TYR A 295 -8.89 -6.65 -6.42
C TYR A 295 -10.23 -7.12 -6.99
N TYR A 296 -11.18 -7.53 -6.14
CA TYR A 296 -12.51 -7.95 -6.57
C TYR A 296 -13.45 -6.75 -6.59
N ARG A 297 -13.96 -6.40 -7.77
CA ARG A 297 -14.84 -5.24 -7.97
C ARG A 297 -16.07 -5.28 -7.07
N ASP A 298 -16.81 -6.38 -7.07
CA ASP A 298 -18.05 -6.49 -6.29
C ASP A 298 -17.79 -6.29 -4.80
N PHE A 299 -16.66 -6.82 -4.31
CA PHE A 299 -16.22 -6.62 -2.94
C PHE A 299 -15.85 -5.16 -2.67
N PHE A 300 -15.07 -4.53 -3.56
CA PHE A 300 -14.71 -3.12 -3.44
C PHE A 300 -15.92 -2.20 -3.51
N GLN A 301 -16.91 -2.49 -4.36
CA GLN A 301 -18.15 -1.73 -4.41
C GLN A 301 -18.98 -1.93 -3.15
N GLN A 302 -19.09 -3.14 -2.59
CA GLN A 302 -19.87 -3.35 -1.37
C GLN A 302 -19.21 -2.74 -0.13
N LEU A 303 -17.88 -2.87 -0.01
CA LEU A 303 -17.11 -2.46 1.16
C LEU A 303 -15.89 -1.60 0.79
N PRO A 304 -16.05 -0.43 0.16
CA PRO A 304 -14.92 0.34 -0.37
C PRO A 304 -13.97 0.87 0.71
N LYS A 305 -14.49 1.10 1.93
CA LYS A 305 -13.68 1.57 3.06
C LYS A 305 -12.63 0.55 3.52
N MET A 306 -12.75 -0.72 3.12
CA MET A 306 -11.69 -1.73 3.30
C MET A 306 -10.38 -1.36 2.58
N TYR A 307 -10.43 -0.42 1.62
CA TYR A 307 -9.25 0.21 1.02
C TYR A 307 -8.28 0.76 2.06
N LEU A 308 -8.78 1.26 3.19
CA LEU A 308 -7.97 1.87 4.24
C LEU A 308 -7.33 0.84 5.19
N MET A 309 -7.78 -0.41 5.20
CA MET A 309 -7.27 -1.42 6.15
C MET A 309 -5.78 -1.75 5.95
N PRO A 310 -5.28 -1.99 4.72
CA PRO A 310 -3.86 -2.21 4.50
C PRO A 310 -2.99 -1.01 4.92
N GLU A 311 -3.51 0.22 4.83
CA GLU A 311 -2.78 1.44 5.20
C GLU A 311 -2.54 1.56 6.72
N LEU A 312 -3.37 0.93 7.56
CA LEU A 312 -3.22 0.99 9.02
C LEU A 312 -1.95 0.32 9.53
N ILE A 313 -1.35 -0.57 8.74
CA ILE A 313 -0.12 -1.27 9.13
C ILE A 313 1.09 -0.34 9.21
N LEU A 314 1.05 0.79 8.50
CA LEU A 314 2.17 1.73 8.34
C LEU A 314 2.72 2.22 9.69
N PHE A 315 1.86 2.49 10.67
CA PHE A 315 2.29 2.96 12.00
C PHE A 315 2.14 1.90 13.10
N LEU A 316 1.72 0.68 12.77
CA LEU A 316 1.60 -0.43 13.72
C LEU A 316 2.80 -1.39 13.67
N TYR A 317 3.32 -1.67 12.47
CA TYR A 317 4.33 -2.71 12.27
C TYR A 317 5.61 -2.45 13.10
N GLY A 318 6.25 -1.31 12.92
CA GLY A 318 7.49 -0.94 13.62
C GLY A 318 7.40 -1.04 15.16
N PRO A 319 6.43 -0.37 15.81
CA PRO A 319 6.24 -0.45 17.26
C PRO A 319 5.99 -1.86 17.78
N ILE A 320 5.09 -2.62 17.14
CA ILE A 320 4.77 -3.98 17.57
C ILE A 320 5.97 -4.92 17.39
N PHE A 321 6.69 -4.80 16.26
CA PHE A 321 7.89 -5.57 16.00
C PHE A 321 9.03 -5.25 16.98
N TYR A 322 9.19 -3.98 17.36
CA TYR A 322 10.14 -3.59 18.40
C TYR A 322 9.80 -4.20 19.77
N LEU A 323 8.52 -4.23 20.14
CA LEU A 323 8.10 -4.88 21.38
C LEU A 323 8.37 -6.38 21.34
N TYR A 324 8.16 -7.03 20.20
CA TYR A 324 8.49 -8.43 20.01
C TYR A 324 9.98 -8.67 20.27
N ILE A 325 10.88 -7.90 19.63
CA ILE A 325 12.33 -7.99 19.85
C ILE A 325 12.67 -7.73 21.32
N ASN A 326 12.07 -6.72 21.94
CA ASN A 326 12.34 -6.39 23.34
C ASN A 326 11.88 -7.50 24.29
N GLN A 327 10.71 -8.11 24.08
CA GLN A 327 10.22 -9.23 24.90
C GLN A 327 10.99 -10.54 24.66
N LEU A 328 11.65 -10.66 23.52
CA LEU A 328 12.49 -11.80 23.22
C LEU A 328 13.88 -11.69 23.88
N ILE A 329 14.43 -10.47 23.97
CA ILE A 329 15.82 -10.23 24.38
C ILE A 329 15.93 -9.68 25.81
N VAL A 330 15.10 -8.71 26.18
CA VAL A 330 15.21 -7.94 27.42
C VAL A 330 14.20 -8.46 28.45
N THR A 331 14.69 -8.83 29.63
CA THR A 331 13.87 -9.34 30.75
C THR A 331 13.13 -8.25 31.51
N GLU A 332 13.49 -6.99 31.32
CA GLU A 332 12.77 -5.86 31.87
C GLU A 332 11.52 -5.53 31.05
N SER A 333 10.37 -5.45 31.72
CA SER A 333 9.11 -5.07 31.08
C SER A 333 9.19 -3.63 30.59
N VAL A 334 8.95 -3.41 29.29
CA VAL A 334 8.75 -2.06 28.74
C VAL A 334 7.59 -1.41 29.50
N SER A 335 7.79 -0.18 29.99
CA SER A 335 6.73 0.59 30.63
C SER A 335 5.53 0.76 29.69
N SER A 336 4.32 0.56 30.20
CA SER A 336 3.08 0.76 29.41
C SER A 336 3.01 2.16 28.80
N LYS A 337 3.64 3.16 29.42
CA LYS A 337 3.70 4.53 28.88
C LYS A 337 4.50 4.63 27.57
N ASP A 338 5.58 3.86 27.42
CA ASP A 338 6.39 3.89 26.21
C ASP A 338 5.75 3.09 25.07
N TYR A 339 4.93 2.09 25.41
CA TYR A 339 4.02 1.43 24.47
C TYR A 339 3.01 2.42 23.86
N PHE A 340 2.28 3.15 24.70
CA PHE A 340 1.28 4.11 24.22
C PHE A 340 1.88 5.24 23.39
N LYS A 341 3.08 5.73 23.74
CA LYS A 341 3.80 6.71 22.91
C LYS A 341 4.12 6.17 21.52
N GLY A 342 4.54 4.91 21.44
CA GLY A 342 4.86 4.27 20.16
C GLY A 342 3.67 4.15 19.22
N LEU A 343 2.45 4.05 19.75
CA LEU A 343 1.20 3.99 18.99
C LEU A 343 0.58 5.35 18.67
N ALA A 344 1.12 6.47 19.19
CA ALA A 344 0.54 7.79 18.95
C ALA A 344 0.40 8.13 17.45
N PRO A 345 1.37 7.84 16.57
CA PRO A 345 1.23 8.07 15.13
C PRO A 345 0.09 7.28 14.47
N PHE A 346 -0.22 6.08 14.97
CA PHE A 346 -1.35 5.30 14.50
C PHE A 346 -2.70 5.99 14.84
N PHE A 347 -2.86 6.51 16.06
CA PHE A 347 -4.08 7.26 16.42
C PHE A 347 -4.20 8.59 15.65
N ILE A 348 -3.07 9.23 15.33
CA ILE A 348 -3.05 10.39 14.43
C ILE A 348 -3.55 9.97 13.04
N GLN A 349 -3.03 8.88 12.47
CA GLN A 349 -3.50 8.35 11.19
C GLN A 349 -5.01 8.06 11.20
N LEU A 350 -5.53 7.43 12.26
CA LEU A 350 -6.97 7.20 12.40
C LEU A 350 -7.78 8.50 12.39
N THR A 351 -7.24 9.55 13.03
CA THR A 351 -7.87 10.87 13.03
C THR A 351 -7.86 11.47 11.62
N VAL A 352 -6.74 11.38 10.90
CA VAL A 352 -6.61 11.84 9.51
C VAL A 352 -7.56 11.08 8.56
N TYR A 353 -7.77 9.78 8.79
CA TYR A 353 -8.67 8.96 7.98
C TYR A 353 -10.13 9.01 8.43
N SER A 354 -10.45 9.60 9.58
CA SER A 354 -11.83 9.70 10.06
C SER A 354 -12.79 10.39 9.07
N PRO A 355 -12.42 11.46 8.34
CA PRO A 355 -13.29 12.06 7.32
C PRO A 355 -13.49 11.12 6.13
N LEU A 356 -12.45 10.35 5.75
CA LEU A 356 -12.52 9.36 4.67
C LEU A 356 -13.46 8.20 5.02
N LEU A 357 -13.48 7.78 6.29
CA LEU A 357 -14.40 6.77 6.79
C LEU A 357 -15.84 7.28 6.83
N ALA A 358 -16.05 8.56 7.15
CA ALA A 358 -17.38 9.19 7.20
C ALA A 358 -17.95 9.57 5.83
N MET A 359 -17.09 9.72 4.81
CA MET A 359 -17.50 10.05 3.43
C MET A 359 -18.50 9.02 2.87
N PRO A 360 -19.52 9.44 2.11
CA PRO A 360 -20.43 8.54 1.42
C PRO A 360 -19.70 7.51 0.55
N LYS A 361 -20.37 6.39 0.29
CA LYS A 361 -19.77 5.24 -0.41
C LYS A 361 -19.33 5.61 -1.83
N ASP A 362 -20.23 6.24 -2.58
CA ASP A 362 -20.03 6.55 -4.00
C ASP A 362 -18.97 7.64 -4.15
N ASP A 363 -19.06 8.74 -3.38
CA ASP A 363 -18.04 9.80 -3.35
C ASP A 363 -16.63 9.26 -3.06
N PHE A 364 -16.51 8.26 -2.17
CA PHE A 364 -15.21 7.66 -1.85
C PHE A 364 -14.69 6.78 -2.98
N ILE A 365 -15.57 6.01 -3.63
CA ILE A 365 -15.19 5.21 -4.80
C ILE A 365 -14.68 6.14 -5.89
N ASP A 366 -15.42 7.21 -6.18
CA ASP A 366 -15.05 8.21 -7.19
C ASP A 366 -13.70 8.85 -6.86
N ALA A 367 -13.51 9.29 -5.61
CA ALA A 367 -12.27 9.93 -5.18
C ALA A 367 -11.04 8.97 -5.18
N ILE A 368 -11.25 7.66 -5.01
CA ILE A 368 -10.19 6.65 -5.15
C ILE A 368 -9.89 6.37 -6.63
N VAL A 369 -10.92 6.20 -7.46
CA VAL A 369 -10.79 5.90 -8.89
C VAL A 369 -10.13 7.06 -9.63
N ASN A 370 -10.48 8.30 -9.29
CA ASN A 370 -9.97 9.52 -9.92
C ASN A 370 -8.65 10.02 -9.32
N TYR A 371 -8.10 9.33 -8.33
CA TYR A 371 -6.84 9.69 -7.65
C TYR A 371 -6.88 11.03 -6.88
N ASP A 372 -8.06 11.58 -6.61
CA ASP A 372 -8.25 12.84 -5.86
C ASP A 372 -7.63 12.79 -4.46
N LEU A 373 -7.64 11.60 -3.84
CA LEU A 373 -7.12 11.37 -2.48
C LEU A 373 -5.66 10.89 -2.45
N ASN A 374 -5.01 10.72 -3.62
CA ASN A 374 -3.68 10.11 -3.71
C ASN A 374 -2.62 10.88 -2.90
N TRP A 375 -2.73 12.21 -2.84
CA TRP A 375 -1.81 13.03 -2.06
C TRP A 375 -1.81 12.68 -0.57
N ILE A 376 -2.97 12.34 0.02
CA ILE A 376 -3.08 11.95 1.43
C ILE A 376 -2.31 10.64 1.65
N PHE A 377 -2.54 9.64 0.80
CA PHE A 377 -1.87 8.34 0.90
C PHE A 377 -0.36 8.46 0.71
N LYS A 378 0.11 9.29 -0.22
CA LYS A 378 1.54 9.58 -0.42
C LYS A 378 2.18 10.25 0.79
N VAL A 379 1.52 11.25 1.39
CA VAL A 379 2.06 11.93 2.58
C VAL A 379 2.10 10.99 3.77
N VAL A 380 1.00 10.27 4.03
CA VAL A 380 0.90 9.31 5.15
C VAL A 380 1.90 8.16 4.96
N GLY A 381 2.03 7.63 3.75
CA GLY A 381 3.01 6.60 3.41
C GLY A 381 4.45 7.09 3.57
N GLY A 382 4.77 8.32 3.18
CA GLY A 382 6.11 8.90 3.32
C GLY A 382 6.50 9.10 4.79
N LEU A 383 5.55 9.57 5.61
CA LEU A 383 5.73 9.62 7.06
C LEU A 383 5.87 8.21 7.67
N GLY A 384 5.10 7.25 7.17
CA GLY A 384 5.19 5.83 7.54
C GLY A 384 6.58 5.24 7.24
N LEU A 385 7.17 5.58 6.10
CA LEU A 385 8.52 5.13 5.73
C LEU A 385 9.57 5.63 6.72
N ILE A 386 9.56 6.94 7.03
CA ILE A 386 10.49 7.53 8.02
C ILE A 386 10.29 6.89 9.39
N PHE A 387 9.04 6.69 9.79
CA PHE A 387 8.69 6.09 11.07
C PHE A 387 9.18 4.63 11.19
N ASN A 388 8.99 3.81 10.16
CA ASN A 388 9.48 2.44 10.16
C ASN A 388 11.01 2.36 10.07
N ALA A 389 11.66 3.29 9.37
CA ALA A 389 13.12 3.41 9.38
C ALA A 389 13.67 3.73 10.78
N TYR A 390 13.01 4.61 11.54
CA TYR A 390 13.34 4.86 12.94
C TYR A 390 13.19 3.59 13.80
N TYR A 391 12.10 2.83 13.64
CA TYR A 391 11.90 1.59 14.40
C TYR A 391 12.88 0.49 13.99
N TRP A 392 13.22 0.39 12.71
CA TRP A 392 14.28 -0.51 12.25
C TRP A 392 15.62 -0.17 12.93
N TRP A 393 16.00 1.10 12.98
CA TRP A 393 17.20 1.55 13.69
C TRP A 393 17.13 1.22 15.18
N LYS A 394 15.98 1.47 15.83
CA LYS A 394 15.77 1.18 17.24
C LYS A 394 15.92 -0.33 17.55
N CYS A 395 15.33 -1.19 16.72
CA CYS A 395 15.49 -2.64 16.80
C CYS A 395 16.96 -3.06 16.62
N ARG A 396 17.64 -2.50 15.61
CA ARG A 396 19.05 -2.80 15.33
C ARG A 396 19.95 -2.39 16.49
N HIS A 397 19.68 -1.23 17.10
CA HIS A 397 20.42 -0.76 18.27
C HIS A 397 20.31 -1.74 19.45
N VAL A 398 19.10 -2.23 19.75
CA VAL A 398 18.88 -3.22 20.82
C VAL A 398 19.61 -4.54 20.52
N LEU A 399 19.53 -5.02 19.29
CA LEU A 399 20.24 -6.25 18.86
C LEU A 399 21.76 -6.11 19.00
N LEU A 400 22.34 -4.99 18.53
CA LEU A 400 23.78 -4.73 18.64
C LEU A 400 24.25 -4.57 20.09
N GLN A 401 23.41 -3.99 20.96
CA GLN A 401 23.71 -3.89 22.38
C GLN A 401 23.76 -5.28 23.03
N GLN A 402 22.84 -6.18 22.65
CA GLN A 402 22.86 -7.55 23.12
C GLN A 402 24.09 -8.32 22.62
N GLU A 403 24.41 -8.24 21.33
CA GLU A 403 25.60 -8.87 20.72
C GLU A 403 26.90 -8.49 21.42
N ARG A 404 27.01 -7.26 21.91
CA ARG A 404 28.19 -6.78 22.65
C ARG A 404 28.26 -7.30 24.08
N ASN A 405 27.10 -7.51 24.71
CA ASN A 405 27.00 -7.98 26.09
C ASN A 405 27.06 -9.52 26.18
N SER A 406 26.76 -10.24 25.10
CA SER A 406 26.84 -11.70 24.99
C SER A 406 28.28 -12.19 24.77
N VAL A 407 29.09 -12.21 25.82
CA VAL A 407 30.42 -12.82 25.78
C VAL A 407 30.28 -14.35 25.84
N GLU A 408 30.49 -15.03 24.69
CA GLU A 408 30.73 -16.49 24.54
C GLU A 408 29.60 -17.49 24.90
N VAL A 409 28.34 -17.21 24.55
CA VAL A 409 27.22 -18.18 24.70
C VAL A 409 26.62 -18.57 23.34
N LEU A 410 27.00 -19.75 22.80
CA LEU A 410 26.59 -20.24 21.46
C LEU A 410 25.06 -20.35 21.24
N SER A 411 24.25 -20.39 22.29
CA SER A 411 22.78 -20.38 22.15
C SER A 411 22.21 -18.99 21.83
N GLU A 412 22.91 -17.91 22.16
CA GLU A 412 22.51 -16.55 21.79
C GLU A 412 22.86 -16.25 20.32
N ASP A 413 23.95 -16.83 19.80
CA ASP A 413 24.38 -16.68 18.41
C ASP A 413 23.32 -17.16 17.39
N ARG A 414 22.62 -18.29 17.67
CA ARG A 414 21.58 -18.81 16.76
C ARG A 414 20.33 -17.92 16.72
N ASN A 415 19.98 -17.30 17.84
CA ASN A 415 18.82 -16.41 17.99
C ASN A 415 19.05 -15.10 17.23
N LEU A 416 20.24 -14.52 17.41
CA LEU A 416 20.64 -13.28 16.78
C LEU A 416 20.76 -13.44 15.26
N ASN A 417 21.22 -14.60 14.76
CA ASN A 417 21.29 -14.87 13.33
C ASN A 417 19.91 -14.84 12.64
N TYR A 418 18.89 -15.47 13.24
CA TYR A 418 17.53 -15.40 12.71
C TYR A 418 16.98 -13.97 12.73
N LEU A 419 17.10 -13.27 13.87
CA LEU A 419 16.62 -11.89 13.99
C LEU A 419 17.36 -10.95 13.04
N ASN A 420 18.67 -11.13 12.86
CA ASN A 420 19.47 -10.39 11.89
C ASN A 420 19.02 -10.67 10.45
N GLY A 421 18.60 -11.90 10.15
CA GLY A 421 17.95 -12.25 8.89
C GLY A 421 16.65 -11.49 8.68
N VAL A 422 15.74 -11.50 9.66
CA VAL A 422 14.48 -10.72 9.61
C VAL A 422 14.76 -9.22 9.48
N MET A 423 15.77 -8.70 10.20
CA MET A 423 16.18 -7.29 10.10
C MET A 423 16.74 -6.92 8.73
N THR A 424 17.42 -7.86 8.06
CA THR A 424 17.93 -7.68 6.69
C THR A 424 16.77 -7.60 5.71
N VAL A 425 15.77 -8.48 5.85
CA VAL A 425 14.54 -8.43 5.03
C VAL A 425 13.77 -7.13 5.28
N TYR A 426 13.67 -6.68 6.54
CA TYR A 426 13.05 -5.40 6.87
C TYR A 426 13.80 -4.22 6.24
N ALA A 427 15.14 -4.20 6.29
CA ALA A 427 15.94 -3.20 5.59
C ALA A 427 15.70 -3.22 4.08
N ALA A 428 15.64 -4.40 3.46
CA ALA A 428 15.35 -4.55 2.04
C ALA A 428 13.96 -3.99 1.67
N CYS A 429 12.94 -4.22 2.51
CA CYS A 429 11.61 -3.63 2.33
C CYS A 429 11.66 -2.10 2.37
N LEU A 430 12.40 -1.52 3.33
CA LEU A 430 12.57 -0.07 3.41
C LEU A 430 13.28 0.48 2.17
N CYS A 431 14.30 -0.21 1.65
CA CYS A 431 14.98 0.17 0.41
C CYS A 431 14.04 0.14 -0.81
N ILE A 432 13.25 -0.93 -0.97
CA ILE A 432 12.25 -1.04 -2.04
C ILE A 432 11.23 0.09 -1.92
N TRP A 433 10.80 0.43 -0.70
CA TRP A 433 9.86 1.50 -0.46
C TRP A 433 10.45 2.90 -0.76
N VAL A 434 11.73 3.14 -0.47
CA VAL A 434 12.45 4.34 -0.92
C VAL A 434 12.49 4.41 -2.44
N ILE A 435 12.84 3.32 -3.11
CA ILE A 435 12.89 3.25 -4.58
C ILE A 435 11.50 3.56 -5.16
N LEU A 436 10.43 3.04 -4.57
CA LEU A 436 9.06 3.33 -4.97
C LEU A 436 8.77 4.84 -4.94
N TYR A 437 9.14 5.54 -3.86
CA TYR A 437 8.98 7.01 -3.77
C TYR A 437 9.84 7.77 -4.78
N VAL A 438 11.08 7.33 -5.00
CA VAL A 438 11.98 7.95 -5.98
C VAL A 438 11.43 7.79 -7.40
N VAL A 439 10.98 6.58 -7.76
CA VAL A 439 10.38 6.28 -9.07
C VAL A 439 9.11 7.10 -9.27
N GLY A 440 8.21 7.13 -8.28
CA GLY A 440 6.99 7.93 -8.34
C GLY A 440 7.27 9.43 -8.49
N GLY A 441 8.23 9.96 -7.72
CA GLY A 441 8.61 11.38 -7.79
C GLY A 441 9.27 11.77 -9.11
N ILE A 442 10.16 10.92 -9.66
CA ILE A 442 10.76 11.14 -10.99
C ILE A 442 9.67 11.05 -12.07
N GLY A 443 8.74 10.10 -11.95
CA GLY A 443 7.62 9.95 -12.87
C GLY A 443 6.76 11.21 -12.95
N GLU A 444 6.41 11.79 -11.81
CA GLU A 444 5.69 13.07 -11.74
C GLU A 444 6.51 14.23 -12.31
N MET A 445 7.80 14.33 -11.96
CA MET A 445 8.68 15.41 -12.42
C MET A 445 8.91 15.40 -13.94
N LEU A 446 8.99 14.21 -14.54
CA LEU A 446 9.25 14.02 -15.97
C LEU A 446 7.99 13.70 -16.77
N SER A 447 6.80 13.72 -16.16
CA SER A 447 5.53 13.33 -16.79
C SER A 447 5.57 11.95 -17.47
N MET A 448 6.27 10.99 -16.86
CA MET A 448 6.42 9.63 -17.36
C MET A 448 5.39 8.68 -16.71
N ASP A 449 4.81 7.78 -17.51
CA ASP A 449 3.96 6.70 -16.98
C ASP A 449 4.82 5.67 -16.22
N THR A 450 4.95 5.88 -14.92
CA THR A 450 5.68 5.00 -13.97
C THR A 450 4.74 4.06 -13.22
N LEU A 451 3.43 4.14 -13.47
CA LEU A 451 2.42 3.38 -12.74
C LEU A 451 2.67 1.86 -12.75
N PRO A 452 3.04 1.21 -13.87
CA PRO A 452 3.30 -0.23 -13.87
C PRO A 452 4.46 -0.62 -12.94
N LEU A 453 5.51 0.21 -12.88
CA LEU A 453 6.67 -0.04 -12.04
C LEU A 453 6.35 0.20 -10.56
N VAL A 454 5.59 1.24 -10.24
CA VAL A 454 5.12 1.52 -8.88
C VAL A 454 4.22 0.39 -8.36
N GLU A 455 3.30 -0.12 -9.20
CA GLU A 455 2.47 -1.28 -8.85
C GLU A 455 3.32 -2.52 -8.59
N LEU A 456 4.31 -2.82 -9.46
CA LEU A 456 5.23 -3.94 -9.28
C LEU A 456 6.01 -3.87 -7.96
N LEU A 457 6.55 -2.70 -7.62
CA LEU A 457 7.30 -2.51 -6.37
C LEU A 457 6.38 -2.66 -5.15
N THR A 458 5.16 -2.12 -5.23
CA THR A 458 4.13 -2.26 -4.19
C THR A 458 3.76 -3.74 -3.98
N ASP A 459 3.50 -4.46 -5.06
CA ASP A 459 3.12 -5.88 -5.01
C ASP A 459 4.28 -6.74 -4.49
N THR A 460 5.53 -6.39 -4.83
CA THR A 460 6.73 -7.04 -4.28
C THR A 460 6.81 -6.88 -2.76
N LEU A 461 6.53 -5.69 -2.22
CA LEU A 461 6.51 -5.47 -0.77
C LEU A 461 5.47 -6.34 -0.07
N TRP A 462 4.25 -6.41 -0.60
CA TRP A 462 3.18 -7.25 -0.03
C TRP A 462 3.52 -8.73 -0.06
N LEU A 463 4.17 -9.20 -1.14
CA LEU A 463 4.63 -10.58 -1.23
C LEU A 463 5.71 -10.89 -0.18
N ILE A 464 6.66 -9.97 0.06
CA ILE A 464 7.66 -10.13 1.11
C ILE A 464 7.00 -10.18 2.49
N ILE A 465 6.00 -9.32 2.76
CA ILE A 465 5.24 -9.30 4.03
C ILE A 465 4.49 -10.64 4.25
N ALA A 466 3.91 -11.21 3.20
CA ALA A 466 3.27 -12.52 3.26
C ALA A 466 4.29 -13.63 3.61
N CYS A 467 5.42 -13.67 2.92
CA CYS A 467 6.47 -14.68 3.14
C CYS A 467 7.16 -14.55 4.50
N ILE A 468 7.48 -13.34 4.95
CA ILE A 468 8.20 -13.13 6.22
C ILE A 468 7.32 -13.50 7.41
N SER A 469 6.01 -13.33 7.32
CA SER A 469 5.07 -13.76 8.37
C SER A 469 5.14 -15.27 8.60
N PHE A 470 5.27 -16.07 7.52
CA PHE A 470 5.48 -17.52 7.61
C PHE A 470 6.82 -17.86 8.26
N VAL A 471 7.91 -17.23 7.80
CA VAL A 471 9.24 -17.44 8.35
C VAL A 471 9.25 -17.13 9.86
N MET A 472 8.66 -16.00 10.27
CA MET A 472 8.59 -15.64 11.69
C MET A 472 7.82 -16.66 12.53
N GLY A 473 6.67 -17.14 12.04
CA GLY A 473 5.91 -18.18 12.73
C GLY A 473 6.66 -19.51 12.82
N TYR A 474 7.35 -19.93 11.75
CA TYR A 474 8.15 -21.15 11.74
C TYR A 474 9.26 -21.12 12.80
N TYR A 475 10.02 -20.02 12.87
CA TYR A 475 11.10 -19.87 13.85
C TYR A 475 10.58 -19.77 15.29
N ALA A 476 9.43 -19.11 15.50
CA ALA A 476 8.76 -19.10 16.79
C ALA A 476 8.35 -20.52 17.23
N MET A 477 7.84 -21.35 16.32
CA MET A 477 7.39 -22.71 16.64
C MET A 477 8.53 -23.71 16.84
N ASN A 478 9.55 -23.70 15.99
CA ASN A 478 10.56 -24.76 15.90
C ASN A 478 11.84 -24.50 16.68
N GLN A 479 11.93 -23.39 17.40
CA GLN A 479 13.08 -23.14 18.27
C GLN A 479 12.65 -22.74 19.70
N PRO A 480 12.18 -23.70 20.53
CA PRO A 480 11.80 -23.45 21.94
C PRO A 480 12.96 -22.94 22.81
N GLU A 481 14.21 -23.18 22.39
CA GLU A 481 15.43 -22.77 23.08
C GLU A 481 15.71 -21.26 22.97
N ILE A 482 15.25 -20.59 21.90
CA ILE A 482 15.38 -19.13 21.73
C ILE A 482 14.76 -18.39 22.93
N LEU A 483 13.71 -18.97 23.51
CA LEU A 483 12.88 -18.39 24.55
C LEU A 483 13.29 -18.78 25.98
N ARG A 484 14.34 -19.61 26.15
CA ARG A 484 14.82 -20.10 27.46
C ARG A 484 15.88 -19.24 28.13
N VAL A 485 16.37 -18.18 27.47
CA VAL A 485 17.42 -17.30 28.03
C VAL A 485 16.99 -16.66 29.36
N SER A 486 15.69 -16.33 29.50
CA SER A 486 15.15 -15.70 30.71
C SER A 486 15.19 -16.60 31.95
N GLU A 487 15.16 -17.93 31.80
CA GLU A 487 15.06 -18.84 32.96
C GLU A 487 16.44 -19.13 33.58
N VAL A 488 17.52 -19.08 32.77
CA VAL A 488 18.90 -19.27 33.24
C VAL A 488 19.40 -18.02 33.97
N LEU A 489 19.00 -16.81 33.53
CA LEU A 489 19.24 -15.53 34.22
C LEU A 489 18.37 -15.36 35.48
N SER A 490 17.27 -16.12 35.62
CA SER A 490 16.46 -16.10 36.84
C SER A 490 17.13 -16.84 38.01
N LEU A 491 18.15 -17.67 37.74
CA LEU A 491 18.97 -18.30 38.78
C LEU A 491 19.95 -17.32 39.44
N ASP A 492 20.21 -16.15 38.81
CA ASP A 492 20.95 -15.04 39.46
C ASP A 492 20.08 -14.27 40.45
N LYS A 493 18.76 -14.55 40.52
CA LYS A 493 17.83 -13.96 41.51
C LYS A 493 17.51 -14.88 42.69
N LEU A 494 18.13 -16.06 42.78
CA LEU A 494 18.33 -16.63 44.11
C LEU A 494 19.38 -15.73 44.78
N PRO A 495 19.12 -15.18 45.97
CA PRO A 495 20.06 -14.28 46.61
C PRO A 495 21.38 -15.02 46.79
N ILE A 496 22.36 -14.71 45.95
CA ILE A 496 23.75 -14.81 46.32
C ILE A 496 23.86 -13.78 47.43
N LYS A 497 23.84 -14.24 48.69
CA LYS A 497 24.39 -13.45 49.78
C LYS A 497 25.82 -13.12 49.37
N GLU A 498 26.01 -11.95 48.78
CA GLU A 498 27.30 -11.28 48.82
C GLU A 498 27.67 -11.22 50.30
N ASN A 499 28.87 -11.70 50.61
CA ASN A 499 29.49 -11.52 51.91
C ASN A 499 29.69 -10.01 52.16
N THR A 500 28.63 -9.31 52.51
CA THR A 500 28.71 -8.04 53.21
C THR A 500 28.71 -8.37 54.69
N THR A 501 29.85 -8.11 55.32
CA THR A 501 30.08 -7.88 56.75
C THR A 501 28.81 -7.95 57.63
N GLU A 502 28.37 -9.16 57.97
CA GLU A 502 27.37 -9.40 59.01
C GLU A 502 28.11 -9.76 60.30
N GLU A 503 27.69 -9.12 61.38
CA GLU A 503 28.15 -9.28 62.75
C GLU A 503 28.40 -10.75 63.15
N VAL A 504 29.50 -10.95 63.85
CA VAL A 504 29.82 -12.17 64.59
C VAL A 504 28.71 -12.45 65.60
N LYS A 505 27.74 -13.28 65.22
CA LYS A 505 26.90 -14.05 66.15
C LYS A 505 27.59 -15.38 66.45
N PRO A 506 27.46 -15.89 67.68
CA PRO A 506 28.43 -16.78 68.28
C PRO A 506 28.50 -18.13 67.56
N GLU A 507 29.74 -18.61 67.40
CA GLU A 507 30.09 -19.97 67.00
C GLU A 507 29.12 -21.01 67.58
N LYS A 508 28.28 -21.59 66.72
CA LYS A 508 27.83 -22.95 66.95
C LYS A 508 29.03 -23.84 66.67
N LYS A 509 29.47 -24.55 67.71
CA LYS A 509 30.45 -25.64 67.62
C LYS A 509 30.16 -26.48 66.37
N ALA A 510 31.21 -26.73 65.58
CA ALA A 510 31.21 -27.76 64.56
C ALA A 510 30.98 -29.12 65.24
N GLU A 511 29.72 -29.49 65.44
CA GLU A 511 29.35 -30.90 65.51
C GLU A 511 29.59 -31.42 64.10
N GLY A 512 30.70 -32.14 63.90
CA GLY A 512 30.97 -32.84 62.66
C GLY A 512 29.79 -33.74 62.27
N LEU A 513 29.73 -34.15 61.00
CA LEU A 513 28.68 -35.06 60.52
C LEU A 513 28.51 -36.23 61.51
N THR A 514 27.26 -36.55 61.85
CA THR A 514 26.97 -37.74 62.65
C THR A 514 27.50 -38.99 61.94
N PRO A 515 27.82 -40.08 62.65
CA PRO A 515 28.28 -41.32 62.03
C PRO A 515 27.38 -41.79 60.88
N GLU A 516 26.06 -41.65 61.02
CA GLU A 516 25.06 -41.96 59.99
C GLU A 516 25.19 -41.08 58.73
N LEU A 517 25.50 -39.78 58.89
CA LEU A 517 25.72 -38.88 57.75
C LEU A 517 27.09 -39.09 57.09
N ILE A 518 28.07 -39.64 57.82
CA ILE A 518 29.36 -40.07 57.26
C ILE A 518 29.15 -41.28 56.34
N GLU A 519 28.34 -42.25 56.74
CA GLU A 519 27.99 -43.39 55.88
C GLU A 519 27.30 -42.94 54.58
N ILE A 520 26.39 -41.96 54.67
CA ILE A 520 25.74 -41.37 53.48
C ILE A 520 26.76 -40.62 52.60
N LYS A 521 27.73 -39.93 53.20
CA LYS A 521 28.81 -39.23 52.47
C LYS A 521 29.67 -40.22 51.69
N ASP A 522 30.07 -41.31 52.31
CA ASP A 522 30.90 -42.33 51.66
C ASP A 522 30.12 -43.06 50.56
N ALA A 523 28.86 -43.42 50.82
CA ALA A 523 27.97 -44.00 49.81
C ALA A 523 27.74 -43.06 48.62
N LEU A 524 27.55 -41.76 48.86
CA LEU A 524 27.42 -40.76 47.80
C LEU A 524 28.67 -40.69 46.93
N ALA A 525 29.87 -40.65 47.53
CA ALA A 525 31.12 -40.61 46.78
C ALA A 525 31.31 -41.86 45.90
N GLU A 526 30.96 -43.03 46.43
CA GLU A 526 31.09 -44.31 45.73
C GLU A 526 30.10 -44.42 44.56
N GLU A 527 28.84 -44.07 44.78
CA GLU A 527 27.80 -44.06 43.75
C GLU A 527 28.11 -43.10 42.60
N MET A 528 28.67 -41.93 42.92
CA MET A 528 29.12 -40.97 41.91
C MET A 528 30.26 -41.51 41.03
N LYS A 529 31.17 -42.30 41.61
CA LYS A 529 32.31 -42.91 40.89
C LYS A 529 31.92 -44.16 40.10
N THR A 530 31.10 -45.03 40.68
CA THR A 530 30.78 -46.35 40.12
C THR A 530 29.63 -46.31 39.12
N LYS A 531 28.58 -45.51 39.40
CA LYS A 531 27.38 -45.43 38.54
C LYS A 531 27.36 -44.21 37.62
N TYR A 532 28.40 -43.37 37.68
CA TYR A 532 28.52 -42.19 36.81
C TYR A 532 27.27 -41.29 36.82
N LEU A 533 26.61 -41.15 37.98
CA LEU A 533 25.29 -40.49 38.09
C LEU A 533 25.31 -39.05 37.54
N TYR A 534 26.46 -38.37 37.61
CA TYR A 534 26.67 -37.04 37.06
C TYR A 534 26.44 -36.95 35.54
N THR A 535 26.57 -38.04 34.79
CA THR A 535 26.33 -38.07 33.34
C THR A 535 24.86 -37.89 32.99
N ASN A 536 23.93 -38.10 33.92
CA ASN A 536 22.52 -37.83 33.70
C ASN A 536 22.26 -36.31 33.72
N PRO A 537 21.89 -35.70 32.58
CA PRO A 537 21.63 -34.26 32.52
C PRO A 537 20.49 -33.81 33.45
N ARG A 538 19.52 -34.68 33.73
CA ARG A 538 18.32 -34.35 34.51
C ARG A 538 18.42 -34.74 35.98
N LEU A 539 19.62 -35.10 36.46
CA LEU A 539 19.81 -35.50 37.85
C LEU A 539 19.39 -34.38 38.82
N THR A 540 18.45 -34.71 39.72
CA THR A 540 18.00 -33.80 40.78
C THR A 540 18.40 -34.32 42.16
N LEU A 541 18.42 -33.43 43.16
CA LEU A 541 18.70 -33.80 44.55
C LEU A 541 17.73 -34.86 45.09
N PRO A 542 16.39 -34.79 44.84
CA PRO A 542 15.46 -35.88 45.17
C PRO A 542 15.81 -37.23 44.53
N ASP A 543 16.25 -37.25 43.26
CA ASP A 543 16.63 -38.49 42.58
C ASP A 543 17.88 -39.11 43.20
N LEU A 544 18.84 -38.28 43.59
CA LEU A 544 20.06 -38.72 44.27
C LEU A 544 19.75 -39.24 45.69
N ALA A 545 18.85 -38.57 46.42
CA ALA A 545 18.41 -39.01 47.75
C ALA A 545 17.71 -40.37 47.68
N ARG A 546 16.83 -40.56 46.68
CA ARG A 546 16.18 -41.86 46.44
C ARG A 546 17.17 -42.96 46.10
N THR A 547 18.20 -42.65 45.31
CA THR A 547 19.25 -43.60 44.91
C THR A 547 20.09 -44.05 46.11
N LEU A 548 20.34 -43.15 47.06
CA LEU A 548 21.09 -43.41 48.29
C LEU A 548 20.22 -43.88 49.46
N ASN A 549 18.93 -44.15 49.22
CA ASN A 549 17.96 -44.54 50.24
C ASN A 549 17.94 -43.60 51.46
N THR A 550 18.04 -42.29 51.22
CA THR A 550 18.02 -41.22 52.22
C THR A 550 16.99 -40.14 51.87
N ASN A 551 16.83 -39.14 52.73
CA ASN A 551 15.98 -37.98 52.47
C ASN A 551 16.78 -36.79 51.91
N THR A 552 16.09 -35.84 51.27
CA THR A 552 16.71 -34.68 50.63
C THR A 552 17.38 -33.73 51.62
N HIS A 553 16.87 -33.65 52.85
CA HIS A 553 17.44 -32.80 53.90
C HIS A 553 18.83 -33.30 54.30
N ASP A 554 18.95 -34.58 54.61
CA ASP A 554 20.20 -35.21 55.06
C ASP A 554 21.22 -35.24 53.92
N LEU A 555 20.80 -35.54 52.70
CA LEU A 555 21.68 -35.45 51.53
C LEU A 555 22.16 -34.02 51.26
N SER A 556 21.28 -33.02 51.39
CA SER A 556 21.69 -31.62 51.26
C SER A 556 22.67 -31.22 52.36
N LYS A 557 22.47 -31.71 53.59
CA LYS A 557 23.37 -31.46 54.72
C LYS A 557 24.73 -32.11 54.48
N VAL A 558 24.77 -33.36 54.00
CA VAL A 558 26.00 -34.05 53.61
C VAL A 558 26.77 -33.30 52.54
N ILE A 559 26.07 -32.78 51.52
CA ILE A 559 26.71 -32.03 50.43
C ILE A 559 27.27 -30.69 50.93
N ASN A 560 26.45 -29.92 51.65
CA ASN A 560 26.83 -28.59 52.13
C ASN A 560 27.89 -28.65 53.25
N GLU A 561 27.74 -29.50 54.25
CA GLU A 561 28.66 -29.57 55.39
C GLU A 561 29.82 -30.55 55.15
N GLY A 562 29.58 -31.62 54.39
CA GLY A 562 30.58 -32.67 54.13
C GLY A 562 31.51 -32.37 52.97
N TYR A 563 31.06 -31.64 51.95
CA TYR A 563 31.88 -31.25 50.79
C TYR A 563 32.06 -29.75 50.63
N ASN A 564 31.40 -28.93 51.47
CA ASN A 564 31.41 -27.48 51.36
C ASN A 564 31.02 -26.97 49.96
N LYS A 565 30.06 -27.67 49.32
CA LYS A 565 29.53 -27.35 47.99
C LYS A 565 28.01 -27.41 48.05
N ASN A 566 27.31 -26.65 47.20
CA ASN A 566 25.90 -26.93 46.95
C ASN A 566 25.76 -28.13 45.98
N PHE A 567 24.55 -28.67 45.82
CA PHE A 567 24.27 -29.81 44.92
C PHE A 567 24.82 -29.60 43.51
N TYR A 568 24.60 -28.43 42.90
CA TYR A 568 25.02 -28.16 41.53
C TYR A 568 26.54 -28.12 41.39
N ASP A 569 27.23 -27.46 42.34
CA ASP A 569 28.69 -27.40 42.36
C ASP A 569 29.31 -28.78 42.60
N TYR A 570 28.67 -29.60 43.45
CA TYR A 570 29.09 -30.96 43.70
C TYR A 570 29.03 -31.81 42.43
N ILE A 571 27.88 -31.84 41.74
CA ILE A 571 27.72 -32.60 40.48
C ILE A 571 28.64 -32.05 39.39
N ASN A 572 28.70 -30.73 39.23
CA ASN A 572 29.51 -30.11 38.19
C ASN A 572 31.01 -30.36 38.36
N GLY A 573 31.50 -30.51 39.60
CA GLY A 573 32.88 -30.94 39.85
C GLY A 573 33.21 -32.26 39.16
N TYR A 574 32.35 -33.28 39.34
CA TYR A 574 32.51 -34.57 38.68
C TYR A 574 32.40 -34.47 37.15
N ARG A 575 31.47 -33.66 36.64
CA ARG A 575 31.33 -33.45 35.18
C ARG A 575 32.56 -32.79 34.57
N VAL A 576 33.14 -31.79 35.23
CA VAL A 576 34.36 -31.12 34.77
C VAL A 576 35.55 -32.09 34.79
N GLU A 577 35.69 -32.89 35.84
CA GLU A 577 36.74 -33.91 35.92
C GLU A 577 36.61 -34.95 34.80
N ALA A 578 35.40 -35.49 34.59
CA ALA A 578 35.12 -36.42 33.52
C ALA A 578 35.38 -35.81 32.13
N PHE A 579 35.01 -34.54 31.94
CA PHE A 579 35.24 -33.83 30.68
C PHE A 579 36.73 -33.68 30.38
N VAL A 580 37.53 -33.31 31.39
CA VAL A 580 38.98 -33.22 31.23
C VAL A 580 39.58 -34.57 30.84
N LYS A 581 39.10 -35.65 31.46
CA LYS A 581 39.54 -37.01 31.13
C LYS A 581 39.16 -37.41 29.71
N GLU A 582 37.92 -37.14 29.30
CA GLU A 582 37.40 -37.49 27.97
C GLU A 582 38.14 -36.76 26.85
N VAL A 583 38.37 -35.45 27.01
CA VAL A 583 39.13 -34.63 26.04
C VAL A 583 40.59 -35.08 25.94
N LEU A 584 41.23 -35.46 27.06
CA LEU A 584 42.61 -35.95 27.03
C LEU A 584 42.73 -37.36 26.42
N SER A 585 41.66 -38.14 26.39
CA SER A 585 41.61 -39.46 25.76
C SER A 585 41.20 -39.44 24.28
N ASP A 586 40.66 -38.32 23.78
CA ASP A 586 40.32 -38.15 22.36
C ASP A 586 41.54 -37.68 21.56
N GLU A 587 42.46 -38.62 21.28
CA GLU A 587 43.68 -38.36 20.51
C GLU A 587 43.41 -37.94 19.05
N ALA A 588 42.24 -38.31 18.51
CA ALA A 588 41.84 -38.02 17.14
C ALA A 588 41.08 -36.68 16.99
N GLN A 589 40.75 -36.02 18.11
CA GLN A 589 39.94 -34.79 18.15
C GLN A 589 38.63 -34.91 17.35
N GLU A 590 37.96 -36.06 17.44
CA GLU A 590 36.74 -36.33 16.70
C GLU A 590 35.56 -35.49 17.19
N LEU A 591 35.60 -35.06 18.46
CA LEU A 591 34.55 -34.26 19.08
C LEU A 591 35.03 -32.86 19.45
N THR A 592 34.13 -31.89 19.31
CA THR A 592 34.37 -30.55 19.86
C THR A 592 34.30 -30.58 21.40
N TYR A 593 34.92 -29.61 22.09
CA TYR A 593 34.75 -29.48 23.55
C TYR A 593 33.29 -29.44 24.00
N LEU A 594 32.38 -28.91 23.17
CA LEU A 594 30.96 -28.93 23.49
C LEU A 594 30.35 -30.34 23.38
N GLY A 595 30.82 -31.15 22.43
CA GLY A 595 30.43 -32.56 22.30
C GLY A 595 30.78 -33.36 23.55
N HIS A 596 32.03 -33.26 24.01
CA HIS A 596 32.46 -33.89 25.27
C HIS A 596 31.69 -33.35 26.48
N ALA A 597 31.41 -32.04 26.54
CA ALA A 597 30.63 -31.47 27.64
C ALA A 597 29.22 -32.09 27.73
N TYR A 598 28.59 -32.38 26.59
CA TYR A 598 27.28 -33.06 26.58
C TYR A 598 27.38 -34.54 26.97
N ASN A 599 28.44 -35.24 26.57
CA ASN A 599 28.68 -36.63 26.97
C ASN A 599 28.80 -36.80 28.49
N VAL A 600 29.40 -35.82 29.17
CA VAL A 600 29.53 -35.84 30.64
C VAL A 600 28.31 -35.28 31.38
N GLY A 601 27.21 -34.99 30.67
CA GLY A 601 25.93 -34.63 31.27
C GLY A 601 25.65 -33.14 31.46
N PHE A 602 26.39 -32.23 30.83
CA PHE A 602 25.98 -30.82 30.79
C PHE A 602 24.77 -30.65 29.85
N ASN A 603 23.79 -29.84 30.26
CA ASN A 603 22.60 -29.51 29.44
C ASN A 603 22.76 -28.26 28.57
N SER A 604 23.83 -27.49 28.79
CA SER A 604 24.08 -26.27 28.05
C SER A 604 25.55 -25.88 28.10
N LYS A 605 26.01 -25.20 27.04
CA LYS A 605 27.36 -24.63 26.98
C LYS A 605 27.62 -23.63 28.12
N THR A 606 26.63 -22.82 28.50
CA THR A 606 26.78 -21.80 29.55
C THR A 606 27.03 -22.44 30.91
N ALA A 607 26.27 -23.48 31.26
CA ALA A 607 26.48 -24.23 32.49
C ALA A 607 27.87 -24.89 32.52
N PHE A 608 28.28 -25.47 31.40
CA PHE A 608 29.61 -26.05 31.23
C PHE A 608 30.72 -25.01 31.41
N ASN A 609 30.72 -23.91 30.65
CA ASN A 609 31.76 -22.88 30.71
C ASN A 609 31.88 -22.26 32.11
N ARG A 610 30.75 -21.99 32.78
CA ARG A 610 30.73 -21.46 34.15
C ARG A 610 31.30 -22.46 35.15
N ALA A 611 30.85 -23.72 35.09
CA ALA A 611 31.35 -24.78 35.95
C ALA A 611 32.85 -25.01 35.75
N PHE A 612 33.29 -25.10 34.48
CA PHE A 612 34.67 -25.33 34.12
C PHE A 612 35.57 -24.20 34.60
N LYS A 613 35.18 -22.93 34.39
CA LYS A 613 35.94 -21.78 34.88
C LYS A 613 35.94 -21.70 36.41
N LYS A 614 34.84 -22.06 37.07
CA LYS A 614 34.76 -22.08 38.54
C LYS A 614 35.66 -23.14 39.15
N GLU A 615 35.71 -24.34 38.58
CA GLU A 615 36.52 -25.45 39.11
C GLU A 615 38.01 -25.36 38.70
N THR A 616 38.32 -24.82 37.51
CA THR A 616 39.70 -24.79 36.98
C THR A 616 40.37 -23.40 36.95
N GLY A 617 39.60 -22.33 37.20
CA GLY A 617 40.05 -20.95 37.08
C GLY A 617 40.25 -20.44 35.64
N LYS A 618 40.09 -21.29 34.63
CA LYS A 618 40.37 -20.98 33.20
C LYS A 618 39.20 -21.38 32.31
N THR A 619 39.13 -20.84 31.09
CA THR A 619 38.22 -21.39 30.06
C THR A 619 38.77 -22.70 29.50
N PRO A 620 37.92 -23.59 28.93
CA PRO A 620 38.38 -24.84 28.33
C PRO A 620 39.50 -24.65 27.31
N THR A 621 39.35 -23.67 26.41
CA THR A 621 40.35 -23.31 25.41
C THR A 621 41.68 -22.91 26.04
N GLN A 622 41.66 -22.09 27.09
CA GLN A 622 42.86 -21.69 27.83
C GLN A 622 43.53 -22.86 28.57
N TYR A 623 42.72 -23.79 29.09
CA TYR A 623 43.19 -24.93 29.86
C TYR A 623 43.96 -25.94 28.98
N PHE A 624 43.47 -26.22 27.77
CA PHE A 624 44.11 -27.19 26.87
C PHE A 624 45.18 -26.57 25.96
N ASN A 625 45.09 -25.28 25.59
CA ASN A 625 46.11 -24.63 24.76
C ASN A 625 47.43 -24.32 25.52
N GLN A 626 47.47 -24.43 26.85
CA GLN A 626 48.70 -24.24 27.62
C GLN A 626 49.64 -25.45 27.66
N LYS A 627 49.25 -26.61 27.11
CA LYS A 627 50.11 -27.81 27.07
C LYS A 627 51.06 -27.88 25.86
N THR A 628 51.06 -26.88 24.97
CA THR A 628 51.87 -26.90 23.73
C THR A 628 53.12 -26.01 23.79
N THR A 629 53.57 -25.60 24.98
CA THR A 629 54.80 -24.80 25.13
C THR A 629 55.73 -25.40 26.18
N TYR A 630 56.49 -26.43 25.79
CA TYR A 630 57.77 -26.76 26.41
C TYR A 630 58.81 -26.92 25.30
N SER A 631 59.73 -25.96 25.23
CA SER A 631 60.91 -26.00 24.37
C SER A 631 61.85 -27.14 24.80
N PRO A 632 62.53 -27.80 23.84
CA PRO A 632 63.64 -28.69 24.15
C PRO A 632 64.83 -27.88 24.67
N VAL A 633 65.32 -28.24 25.86
CA VAL A 633 66.61 -27.77 26.35
C VAL A 633 67.71 -28.59 25.67
N SER A 634 68.66 -27.86 25.10
CA SER A 634 69.91 -28.29 24.50
C SER A 634 70.69 -29.35 25.32
N LYS A 635 71.10 -30.43 24.66
CA LYS A 635 72.51 -30.77 24.39
C LYS A 635 72.60 -31.85 23.32
#